data_AF-A0A2T4T8V6-F1
#
_entry.id   AF-A0A2T4T8V6-F1
#
_cell.length_a   1.000
_cell.length_b   1.000
_cell.length_c   1.000
_cell.angle_alpha   90.00
_cell.angle_beta   90.00
_cell.angle_gamma   90.00
#
_symmetry.space_group_name_H-M   'P 1'
#
loop_
_entity.id
_entity.type
_entity.pdbx_description
1 polymer ?
#
loop_
_entity_poly.entity_id
_entity_poly.type
_entity_poly.pdbx_seq_one_letter_code
_entity_poly.pdbx_strand_id
1 'polypeptide(L)'
;MRKIKLLLLALLFMAIPKSLWAYTAYQVVSFDNGVTYYKVLVPSGADPTLMFLGTTQSGPLVIPDKINDNAGLTFTVTKVGYQVGYNCNNVTSVTLPETVVEMENDCFIGATLTEMTIPKSLIKISEWTWSALKGVPKCKVAEGHTVFEADDKGVLYTKGREELRCVPSTIMDAVGGDTYTIDNKVKTICVNAFHNVANLKKIVLPKDLQKATERYPSIVSGTDLVEFQMPTGGNTKFKVEDGVLFNNETKTLVCYPREKVTTAYTVPDDIKRICSFAMMAVKNMTSLDLKNVETMEKSALYKPTKLETITIPKELKKGTITGNNVTSGLQDGAFEECLKLKEYKVEAGNPDFEAVDGVLFSKDHTKLCYYPPAKEGVSYTIPTTVTELGQKAFQGANKLTSMVVPVGVKTIGIEAFRNMLNLEKVEFAKPSQVTDFKQDVFRSCVKLKEVVLPASITELASAFYECKELEKITVPDGSKLKKIKASAFTTNKKLKNFNFEGSCELETIESNAFFNAESLETFKFPKSVKKIELNAFSGCKNMKSVEFDTDAEIAEIGEGAFADCGLVSVVIPKKVTKIAKEAFRRCKALTQIEISEATTNIDPLAFQYCENLYAINVAKENTKYSSVDGYLLSKDKEELILFPPGKANNKFTLLPPSIKKIGDYSFYNCEKLANIIIPNKVESIGKRAFGLCNNLNTITFLCDKMIDPSNINQNTNEMSFDDGHQTNGKNMFDNISVHVRKEYYDQYNAQDFYKKFKGGIVQKSFLEGTEEYIPVSEIAVDLLKTTTTDHTFVLPTSITHGGKTYSVNLIGDYAFQNVTDAVKEVVVKKDIEYIGAKAFKTNITANTSTIQNVFILDANPTKEMLSTTRFDLDDTGENYNEFATTTKIYVKKSALNAYQDKWNKQVYNAATRTYGLSQFNFTNQLEYKIPGVTINTKYGTFAREFDTDLGVYKAEKGNTDVAAFVGKTSAVTPGVGDYGTSAYHVRMTSVDENGGYNSSYSYVPANTGVLLKVLDKDATPADFYYAIGEHDATTYTVANNIMHGIVVNPANVPASVADPVYVMQNGIFKKATTSINPFSIHKAYAKIDGVPSGAKLMFVFSDDNISTGITAIDTKKADDNVYYNLNGQRVTNPQHGVFIHGGRKVIIK
;
A
#
# COMPACT_ATOMS: atom_id res chain seq x y z
N MET A 1 -29.56 11.99 6.19
CA MET A 1 -28.41 11.82 5.27
C MET A 1 -27.12 11.29 5.94
N ARG A 2 -26.66 11.78 7.11
CA ARG A 2 -25.44 11.26 7.78
C ARG A 2 -25.49 9.76 8.14
N LYS A 3 -26.63 9.23 8.61
CA LYS A 3 -26.78 7.80 8.93
C LYS A 3 -26.79 6.88 7.70
N ILE A 4 -27.28 7.37 6.55
CA ILE A 4 -27.29 6.62 5.27
C ILE A 4 -25.90 6.62 4.62
N LYS A 5 -25.14 7.72 4.71
CA LYS A 5 -23.72 7.74 4.31
C LYS A 5 -22.86 6.80 5.16
N LEU A 6 -23.13 6.68 6.46
CA LEU A 6 -22.41 5.73 7.33
C LEU A 6 -22.75 4.26 7.01
N LEU A 7 -24.01 3.96 6.67
CA LEU A 7 -24.43 2.61 6.29
C LEU A 7 -23.89 2.20 4.91
N LEU A 8 -23.89 3.13 3.93
CA LEU A 8 -23.29 2.92 2.61
C LEU A 8 -21.77 2.77 2.69
N LEU A 9 -21.10 3.51 3.59
CA LEU A 9 -19.67 3.36 3.85
C LEU A 9 -19.35 2.02 4.54
N ALA A 10 -20.19 1.58 5.48
CA ALA A 10 -20.06 0.28 6.13
C ALA A 10 -20.34 -0.91 5.20
N LEU A 11 -21.27 -0.76 4.24
CA LEU A 11 -21.53 -1.74 3.18
C LEU A 11 -20.39 -1.79 2.15
N LEU A 12 -19.73 -0.65 1.86
CA LEU A 12 -18.54 -0.62 0.99
C LEU A 12 -17.34 -1.40 1.58
N PHE A 13 -17.16 -1.39 2.90
CA PHE A 13 -16.09 -2.16 3.55
C PHE A 13 -16.38 -3.67 3.66
N MET A 14 -17.64 -4.09 3.59
CA MET A 14 -18.03 -5.50 3.55
C MET A 14 -17.97 -6.12 2.15
N ALA A 15 -17.81 -5.31 1.10
CA ALA A 15 -17.78 -5.75 -0.30
C ALA A 15 -16.37 -5.85 -0.92
N ILE A 16 -15.29 -5.62 -0.14
CA ILE A 16 -13.93 -5.85 -0.63
C ILE A 16 -13.62 -7.35 -0.50
N PRO A 17 -13.44 -8.10 -1.60
CA PRO A 17 -13.04 -9.49 -1.51
C PRO A 17 -11.71 -9.58 -0.76
N LYS A 18 -11.61 -10.51 0.21
CA LYS A 18 -10.34 -10.86 0.85
C LYS A 18 -9.36 -11.57 -0.11
N SER A 19 -9.67 -11.65 -1.41
CA SER A 19 -8.95 -12.46 -2.40
C SER A 19 -7.89 -11.72 -3.22
N LEU A 20 -7.65 -10.43 -3.04
CA LEU A 20 -6.58 -9.70 -3.74
C LEU A 20 -5.32 -9.59 -2.85
N TRP A 21 -4.61 -10.69 -2.55
CA TRP A 21 -3.42 -10.66 -1.69
C TRP A 21 -2.32 -11.50 -2.35
N ALA A 22 -1.07 -11.03 -2.47
CA ALA A 22 0.00 -12.01 -2.60
C ALA A 22 0.18 -12.71 -1.25
N TYR A 23 0.43 -14.00 -1.33
CA TYR A 23 0.52 -14.89 -0.20
C TYR A 23 1.94 -14.82 0.38
N THR A 24 2.06 -14.88 1.71
CA THR A 24 3.35 -15.19 2.37
C THR A 24 3.40 -16.64 2.77
N ALA A 25 4.61 -17.20 2.86
CA ALA A 25 4.77 -18.53 3.44
C ALA A 25 4.18 -18.54 4.87
N TYR A 26 3.44 -19.60 5.20
CA TYR A 26 2.75 -19.82 6.47
C TYR A 26 1.56 -18.91 6.77
N GLN A 27 1.17 -18.02 5.85
CA GLN A 27 -0.08 -17.28 5.96
C GLN A 27 -1.26 -18.25 5.98
N VAL A 28 -2.26 -17.98 6.83
CA VAL A 28 -3.54 -18.69 6.79
C VAL A 28 -4.53 -17.91 5.95
N VAL A 29 -5.14 -18.59 4.97
CA VAL A 29 -6.02 -18.02 3.96
C VAL A 29 -7.28 -18.86 3.79
N SER A 30 -8.32 -18.23 3.24
CA SER A 30 -9.58 -18.88 2.89
C SER A 30 -10.02 -18.37 1.53
N PHE A 31 -10.48 -19.27 0.67
CA PHE A 31 -10.83 -18.98 -0.73
C PHE A 31 -12.35 -19.02 -0.98
N ASP A 32 -13.13 -19.29 0.07
CA ASP A 32 -14.57 -19.53 0.03
C ASP A 32 -15.29 -18.76 1.14
N ASN A 33 -14.84 -17.53 1.40
CA ASN A 33 -15.44 -16.60 2.38
C ASN A 33 -15.43 -17.10 3.84
N GLY A 34 -14.36 -17.80 4.24
CA GLY A 34 -14.19 -18.28 5.62
C GLY A 34 -14.86 -19.64 5.87
N VAL A 35 -15.19 -20.39 4.82
CA VAL A 35 -15.74 -21.73 4.98
C VAL A 35 -14.63 -22.75 5.18
N THR A 36 -13.58 -22.74 4.36
CA THR A 36 -12.38 -23.57 4.52
C THR A 36 -11.13 -22.71 4.67
N TYR A 37 -10.17 -23.21 5.45
CA TYR A 37 -8.95 -22.51 5.79
C TYR A 37 -7.72 -23.35 5.45
N TYR A 38 -6.73 -22.69 4.86
CA TYR A 38 -5.48 -23.31 4.40
C TYR A 38 -4.28 -22.50 4.87
N LYS A 39 -3.17 -23.18 5.14
CA LYS A 39 -1.86 -22.56 5.33
C LYS A 39 -1.11 -22.59 4.01
N VAL A 40 -0.55 -21.45 3.62
CA VAL A 40 0.31 -21.32 2.45
C VAL A 40 1.64 -21.99 2.73
N LEU A 41 2.05 -22.93 1.88
CA LEU A 41 3.36 -23.59 1.94
C LEU A 41 4.33 -22.97 0.93
N VAL A 42 3.88 -22.80 -0.32
CA VAL A 42 4.61 -22.09 -1.38
C VAL A 42 3.69 -20.98 -1.92
N PRO A 43 4.07 -19.69 -1.76
CA PRO A 43 3.15 -18.57 -1.96
C PRO A 43 2.92 -18.10 -3.40
N SER A 44 3.86 -18.35 -4.32
CA SER A 44 3.85 -17.78 -5.68
C SER A 44 4.80 -18.55 -6.60
N GLY A 45 4.76 -18.23 -7.90
CA GLY A 45 5.55 -18.89 -8.93
C GLY A 45 4.72 -19.91 -9.72
N ALA A 46 5.39 -20.83 -10.41
CA ALA A 46 4.73 -21.83 -11.24
C ALA A 46 3.90 -22.83 -10.40
N ASP A 47 4.41 -23.28 -9.24
CA ASP A 47 3.84 -24.38 -8.45
C ASP A 47 3.55 -23.99 -6.98
N PRO A 48 2.60 -23.07 -6.71
CA PRO A 48 2.26 -22.70 -5.34
C PRO A 48 1.45 -23.83 -4.65
N THR A 49 1.61 -23.98 -3.32
CA THR A 49 1.06 -25.12 -2.56
C THR A 49 0.44 -24.74 -1.22
N LEU A 50 -0.51 -25.55 -0.76
CA LEU A 50 -1.32 -25.34 0.45
C LEU A 50 -1.35 -26.57 1.38
N MET A 51 -1.58 -26.31 2.67
CA MET A 51 -1.97 -27.29 3.68
C MET A 51 -3.38 -26.97 4.20
N PHE A 52 -4.30 -27.91 4.18
CA PHE A 52 -5.61 -27.74 4.81
C PHE A 52 -5.49 -27.63 6.34
N LEU A 53 -6.22 -26.70 6.96
CA LEU A 53 -6.22 -26.49 8.41
C LEU A 53 -7.58 -26.74 9.08
N GLY A 54 -8.67 -26.27 8.48
CA GLY A 54 -9.96 -26.26 9.16
C GLY A 54 -11.13 -25.86 8.27
N THR A 55 -12.36 -26.07 8.74
CA THR A 55 -13.58 -25.65 8.05
C THR A 55 -14.77 -25.39 8.99
N THR A 56 -15.64 -24.46 8.61
CA THR A 56 -16.97 -24.27 9.23
C THR A 56 -18.06 -25.10 8.55
N GLN A 57 -17.74 -25.80 7.45
CA GLN A 57 -18.66 -26.71 6.78
C GLN A 57 -19.11 -27.84 7.73
N SER A 58 -20.38 -28.23 7.63
CA SER A 58 -20.96 -29.35 8.36
C SER A 58 -21.24 -30.53 7.43
N GLY A 59 -21.12 -31.76 7.92
CA GLY A 59 -21.31 -32.99 7.14
C GLY A 59 -20.04 -33.46 6.41
N PRO A 60 -20.18 -34.16 5.26
CA PRO A 60 -19.04 -34.63 4.46
C PRO A 60 -18.20 -33.49 3.90
N LEU A 61 -16.87 -33.61 4.00
CA LEU A 61 -15.88 -32.67 3.48
C LEU A 61 -15.08 -33.32 2.34
N VAL A 62 -14.93 -32.60 1.22
CA VAL A 62 -14.02 -32.96 0.13
C VAL A 62 -12.93 -31.92 0.06
N ILE A 63 -11.67 -32.33 0.25
CA ILE A 63 -10.53 -31.43 0.08
C ILE A 63 -10.14 -31.46 -1.41
N PRO A 64 -10.10 -30.31 -2.10
CA PRO A 64 -9.76 -30.27 -3.52
C PRO A 64 -8.26 -30.50 -3.75
N ASP A 65 -7.89 -31.00 -4.93
CA ASP A 65 -6.50 -31.14 -5.37
C ASP A 65 -5.87 -29.77 -5.67
N LYS A 66 -6.64 -28.87 -6.31
CA LYS A 66 -6.25 -27.51 -6.68
C LYS A 66 -7.27 -26.47 -6.23
N ILE A 67 -6.78 -25.27 -5.93
CA ILE A 67 -7.61 -24.12 -5.53
C ILE A 67 -7.16 -22.90 -6.31
N ASN A 68 -8.10 -22.25 -6.99
CA ASN A 68 -7.90 -20.96 -7.65
C ASN A 68 -8.25 -19.83 -6.67
N ASP A 69 -7.35 -18.86 -6.51
CA ASP A 69 -7.57 -17.71 -5.65
C ASP A 69 -8.50 -16.65 -6.25
N ASN A 70 -8.81 -16.78 -7.54
CA ASN A 70 -9.55 -15.81 -8.33
C ASN A 70 -8.86 -14.44 -8.43
N ALA A 71 -7.54 -14.41 -8.24
CA ALA A 71 -6.65 -13.25 -8.27
C ALA A 71 -5.28 -13.58 -8.90
N GLY A 72 -5.22 -14.60 -9.75
CA GLY A 72 -4.05 -14.93 -10.57
C GLY A 72 -3.25 -16.16 -10.13
N LEU A 73 -3.58 -16.81 -9.02
CA LEU A 73 -2.84 -17.98 -8.55
C LEU A 73 -3.72 -19.23 -8.44
N THR A 74 -3.19 -20.35 -8.90
CA THR A 74 -3.78 -21.67 -8.67
C THR A 74 -2.82 -22.53 -7.85
N PHE A 75 -3.25 -22.86 -6.64
CA PHE A 75 -2.52 -23.65 -5.65
C PHE A 75 -2.80 -25.14 -5.78
N THR A 76 -1.84 -25.98 -5.37
CA THR A 76 -2.04 -27.44 -5.15
C THR A 76 -2.08 -27.75 -3.65
N VAL A 77 -3.07 -28.51 -3.18
CA VAL A 77 -3.17 -28.93 -1.76
C VAL A 77 -2.36 -30.21 -1.55
N THR A 78 -1.31 -30.13 -0.73
CA THR A 78 -0.34 -31.24 -0.58
C THR A 78 -0.27 -31.81 0.84
N LYS A 79 -0.86 -31.13 1.83
CA LYS A 79 -0.85 -31.54 3.24
C LYS A 79 -2.17 -31.26 3.95
N VAL A 80 -2.36 -31.92 5.09
CA VAL A 80 -3.41 -31.63 6.07
C VAL A 80 -2.75 -31.45 7.43
N GLY A 81 -3.12 -30.40 8.17
CA GLY A 81 -2.58 -30.13 9.49
C GLY A 81 -3.55 -29.36 10.38
N TYR A 82 -3.02 -28.79 11.45
CA TYR A 82 -3.78 -28.00 12.42
C TYR A 82 -3.04 -26.72 12.78
N GLN A 83 -3.81 -25.67 13.02
CA GLN A 83 -3.35 -24.44 13.63
C GLN A 83 -4.46 -23.91 14.55
N VAL A 84 -4.06 -23.42 15.73
CA VAL A 84 -4.98 -22.87 16.75
C VAL A 84 -5.94 -21.86 16.12
N GLY A 85 -7.24 -22.04 16.40
CA GLY A 85 -8.32 -21.19 15.90
C GLY A 85 -9.05 -21.71 14.67
N TYR A 86 -8.49 -22.71 13.96
CA TYR A 86 -9.09 -23.31 12.77
C TYR A 86 -9.56 -24.72 13.07
N ASN A 87 -10.87 -24.88 13.26
CA ASN A 87 -11.49 -26.14 13.66
C ASN A 87 -12.33 -26.75 12.54
N CYS A 88 -12.72 -28.02 12.69
CA CYS A 88 -13.62 -28.76 11.79
C CYS A 88 -14.87 -29.24 12.54
N ASN A 89 -15.41 -28.42 13.43
CA ASN A 89 -16.60 -28.78 14.20
C ASN A 89 -17.74 -29.18 13.25
N ASN A 90 -18.40 -30.31 13.50
CA ASN A 90 -19.52 -30.86 12.73
C ASN A 90 -19.17 -31.53 11.38
N VAL A 91 -17.89 -31.67 11.02
CA VAL A 91 -17.50 -32.53 9.89
C VAL A 91 -17.70 -34.00 10.27
N THR A 92 -18.29 -34.78 9.36
CA THR A 92 -18.66 -36.20 9.59
C THR A 92 -17.84 -37.20 8.78
N SER A 93 -17.28 -36.81 7.64
CA SER A 93 -16.37 -37.63 6.84
C SER A 93 -15.45 -36.72 6.00
N VAL A 94 -14.31 -37.25 5.57
CA VAL A 94 -13.34 -36.50 4.75
C VAL A 94 -12.88 -37.33 3.57
N THR A 95 -12.87 -36.71 2.39
CA THR A 95 -12.21 -37.24 1.17
C THR A 95 -10.93 -36.46 0.90
N LEU A 96 -9.80 -37.17 0.85
CA LEU A 96 -8.48 -36.60 0.55
C LEU A 96 -8.13 -36.82 -0.94
N PRO A 97 -7.53 -35.82 -1.62
CA PRO A 97 -7.04 -35.98 -2.99
C PRO A 97 -5.67 -36.70 -3.00
N GLU A 98 -5.31 -37.32 -4.13
CA GLU A 98 -4.00 -37.99 -4.33
C GLU A 98 -2.81 -37.01 -4.35
N THR A 99 -3.06 -35.69 -4.31
CA THR A 99 -2.01 -34.69 -4.13
C THR A 99 -1.53 -34.59 -2.67
N VAL A 100 -2.31 -35.10 -1.70
CA VAL A 100 -1.95 -35.07 -0.27
C VAL A 100 -1.01 -36.22 0.08
N VAL A 101 0.16 -35.90 0.63
CA VAL A 101 1.20 -36.88 0.99
C VAL A 101 1.44 -37.01 2.49
N GLU A 102 0.95 -36.06 3.29
CA GLU A 102 1.20 -35.96 4.73
C GLU A 102 -0.01 -35.44 5.53
N MET A 103 -0.29 -36.08 6.66
CA MET A 103 -1.19 -35.62 7.71
C MET A 103 -0.41 -35.33 9.00
N GLU A 104 -0.44 -34.09 9.45
CA GLU A 104 0.28 -33.61 10.64
C GLU A 104 -0.52 -33.88 11.93
N ASN A 105 -0.11 -33.24 13.04
CA ASN A 105 -0.75 -33.38 14.36
C ASN A 105 -2.14 -32.73 14.38
N ASP A 106 -3.05 -33.27 15.21
CA ASP A 106 -4.33 -32.66 15.58
C ASP A 106 -5.25 -32.29 14.40
N CYS A 107 -5.09 -32.96 13.25
CA CYS A 107 -5.89 -32.71 12.05
C CYS A 107 -7.39 -32.83 12.35
N PHE A 108 -8.19 -31.98 11.71
CA PHE A 108 -9.65 -31.98 11.82
C PHE A 108 -10.19 -31.79 13.25
N ILE A 109 -9.48 -31.05 14.10
CA ILE A 109 -9.90 -30.75 15.48
C ILE A 109 -11.40 -30.43 15.60
N GLY A 110 -12.06 -31.09 16.56
CA GLY A 110 -13.49 -30.91 16.84
C GLY A 110 -14.45 -31.68 15.93
N ALA A 111 -13.97 -32.33 14.88
CA ALA A 111 -14.81 -33.16 14.00
C ALA A 111 -15.26 -34.47 14.66
N THR A 112 -16.42 -34.98 14.24
CA THR A 112 -16.94 -36.30 14.64
C THR A 112 -16.96 -37.17 13.39
N LEU A 113 -15.79 -37.68 13.01
CA LEU A 113 -15.64 -38.44 11.78
C LEU A 113 -16.14 -39.88 11.97
N THR A 114 -16.97 -40.34 11.04
CA THR A 114 -17.49 -41.71 11.03
C THR A 114 -16.63 -42.65 10.20
N GLU A 115 -16.13 -42.16 9.06
CA GLU A 115 -15.24 -42.90 8.16
C GLU A 115 -14.25 -41.99 7.44
N MET A 116 -13.11 -42.56 7.03
CA MET A 116 -12.07 -41.89 6.25
C MET A 116 -11.33 -42.90 5.37
N THR A 117 -11.10 -42.55 4.11
CA THR A 117 -10.23 -43.32 3.20
C THR A 117 -8.82 -42.74 3.18
N ILE A 118 -7.81 -43.59 3.36
CA ILE A 118 -6.38 -43.28 3.26
C ILE A 118 -5.96 -43.52 1.80
N PRO A 119 -5.67 -42.45 1.01
CA PRO A 119 -5.30 -42.56 -0.41
C PRO A 119 -3.90 -43.13 -0.59
N LYS A 120 -3.55 -43.54 -1.83
CA LYS A 120 -2.25 -44.20 -2.12
C LYS A 120 -1.06 -43.26 -1.87
N SER A 121 -1.25 -41.97 -2.12
CA SER A 121 -0.25 -40.92 -1.91
C SER A 121 0.10 -40.65 -0.44
N LEU A 122 -0.78 -40.99 0.51
CA LEU A 122 -0.65 -40.61 1.92
C LEU A 122 0.28 -41.58 2.68
N ILE A 123 1.58 -41.35 2.55
CA ILE A 123 2.61 -42.21 3.15
C ILE A 123 3.01 -41.80 4.58
N LYS A 124 2.56 -40.63 5.07
CA LYS A 124 2.90 -40.13 6.41
C LYS A 124 1.67 -39.64 7.17
N ILE A 125 1.34 -40.34 8.26
CA ILE A 125 0.31 -39.93 9.24
C ILE A 125 1.02 -39.76 10.58
N SER A 126 0.84 -38.62 11.24
CA SER A 126 1.39 -38.41 12.59
C SER A 126 0.69 -39.32 13.62
N GLU A 127 1.39 -39.69 14.70
CA GLU A 127 0.74 -40.37 15.83
C GLU A 127 -0.28 -39.47 16.55
N TRP A 128 -0.12 -38.14 16.44
CA TRP A 128 -1.02 -37.14 17.02
C TRP A 128 -2.14 -36.70 16.07
N THR A 129 -2.27 -37.29 14.88
CA THR A 129 -3.32 -36.88 13.94
C THR A 129 -4.72 -36.94 14.56
N TRP A 130 -4.95 -37.88 15.48
CA TRP A 130 -6.28 -38.19 16.02
C TRP A 130 -6.60 -37.52 17.37
N SER A 131 -5.67 -36.79 17.99
CA SER A 131 -5.80 -36.32 19.39
C SER A 131 -6.79 -35.20 19.64
N ALA A 132 -7.33 -34.61 18.58
CA ALA A 132 -8.21 -33.46 18.68
C ALA A 132 -9.62 -33.73 18.12
N LEU A 133 -9.91 -34.96 17.69
CA LEU A 133 -11.21 -35.37 17.14
C LEU A 133 -12.24 -35.64 18.25
N LYS A 134 -13.49 -35.21 18.07
CA LYS A 134 -14.59 -35.67 18.93
C LYS A 134 -14.99 -37.11 18.63
N GLY A 135 -14.90 -37.51 17.37
CA GLY A 135 -15.14 -38.87 16.90
C GLY A 135 -14.04 -39.29 15.94
N VAL A 136 -13.31 -40.34 16.31
CA VAL A 136 -12.27 -40.97 15.49
C VAL A 136 -12.92 -41.91 14.47
N PRO A 137 -12.57 -41.83 13.17
CA PRO A 137 -13.26 -42.55 12.11
C PRO A 137 -12.87 -44.03 12.02
N LYS A 138 -13.72 -44.80 11.34
CA LYS A 138 -13.34 -46.07 10.74
C LYS A 138 -12.44 -45.82 9.52
N CYS A 139 -11.21 -46.32 9.54
CA CYS A 139 -10.27 -46.14 8.43
C CYS A 139 -10.46 -47.21 7.35
N LYS A 140 -10.48 -46.78 6.08
CA LYS A 140 -10.35 -47.63 4.89
C LYS A 140 -9.03 -47.29 4.23
N VAL A 141 -8.21 -48.27 3.87
CA VAL A 141 -6.92 -48.01 3.21
C VAL A 141 -7.02 -48.43 1.74
N ALA A 142 -6.60 -47.55 0.83
CA ALA A 142 -6.65 -47.82 -0.60
C ALA A 142 -5.83 -49.07 -0.98
N GLU A 143 -6.29 -49.80 -2.00
CA GLU A 143 -5.59 -50.97 -2.51
C GLU A 143 -4.18 -50.61 -3.00
N GLY A 144 -3.17 -51.43 -2.70
CA GLY A 144 -1.78 -51.18 -3.08
C GLY A 144 -1.01 -50.19 -2.19
N HIS A 145 -1.60 -49.73 -1.08
CA HIS A 145 -0.91 -48.87 -0.13
C HIS A 145 0.27 -49.58 0.55
N THR A 146 1.41 -48.88 0.66
CA THR A 146 2.69 -49.48 1.09
C THR A 146 2.99 -49.36 2.59
N VAL A 147 2.42 -48.34 3.28
CA VAL A 147 2.76 -48.04 4.69
C VAL A 147 1.70 -48.47 5.71
N PHE A 148 0.42 -48.25 5.43
CA PHE A 148 -0.70 -48.52 6.36
C PHE A 148 -1.60 -49.65 5.88
N GLU A 149 -2.36 -50.24 6.80
CA GLU A 149 -3.51 -51.11 6.50
C GLU A 149 -4.57 -51.01 7.61
N ALA A 150 -5.81 -51.35 7.30
CA ALA A 150 -6.92 -51.38 8.27
C ALA A 150 -7.59 -52.75 8.31
N ASP A 151 -8.18 -53.11 9.44
CA ASP A 151 -9.02 -54.31 9.57
C ASP A 151 -10.47 -54.05 9.12
N ASP A 152 -11.32 -55.08 9.20
CA ASP A 152 -12.74 -55.03 8.81
C ASP A 152 -13.59 -54.12 9.71
N LYS A 153 -13.09 -53.77 10.90
CA LYS A 153 -13.73 -52.85 11.85
C LYS A 153 -13.24 -51.41 11.68
N GLY A 154 -12.26 -51.19 10.80
CA GLY A 154 -11.68 -49.87 10.50
C GLY A 154 -10.59 -49.44 11.47
N VAL A 155 -10.00 -50.38 12.22
CA VAL A 155 -8.84 -50.11 13.10
C VAL A 155 -7.60 -49.97 12.22
N LEU A 156 -6.85 -48.89 12.42
CA LEU A 156 -5.70 -48.55 11.58
C LEU A 156 -4.40 -49.05 12.21
N TYR A 157 -3.58 -49.67 11.36
CA TYR A 157 -2.26 -50.18 11.71
C TYR A 157 -1.20 -49.75 10.69
N THR A 158 0.07 -49.90 11.06
CA THR A 158 1.14 -50.03 10.05
C THR A 158 1.03 -51.38 9.34
N LYS A 159 1.62 -51.47 8.14
CA LYS A 159 1.66 -52.69 7.35
C LYS A 159 2.24 -53.85 8.19
N GLY A 160 1.52 -54.97 8.25
CA GLY A 160 1.86 -56.13 9.09
C GLY A 160 1.19 -56.16 10.47
N ARG A 161 0.43 -55.12 10.84
CA ARG A 161 -0.30 -54.97 12.12
C ARG A 161 0.56 -54.95 13.40
N GLU A 162 1.86 -54.68 13.29
CA GLU A 162 2.73 -54.65 14.48
C GLU A 162 2.56 -53.38 15.34
N GLU A 163 2.10 -52.27 14.74
CA GLU A 163 1.84 -51.01 15.43
C GLU A 163 0.38 -50.57 15.28
N LEU A 164 -0.31 -50.43 16.42
CA LEU A 164 -1.67 -49.91 16.50
C LEU A 164 -1.66 -48.39 16.46
N ARG A 165 -2.23 -47.82 15.39
CA ARG A 165 -2.22 -46.38 15.13
C ARG A 165 -3.48 -45.68 15.64
N CYS A 166 -4.64 -46.32 15.51
CA CYS A 166 -5.92 -45.68 15.79
C CYS A 166 -7.05 -46.71 15.90
N VAL A 167 -7.89 -46.57 16.92
CA VAL A 167 -9.13 -47.34 17.13
C VAL A 167 -10.33 -46.40 16.93
N PRO A 168 -11.34 -46.78 16.12
CA PRO A 168 -12.52 -45.95 15.89
C PRO A 168 -13.27 -45.65 17.20
N SER A 169 -13.79 -44.43 17.32
CA SER A 169 -14.54 -44.00 18.51
C SER A 169 -15.82 -44.82 18.75
N THR A 170 -16.36 -45.42 17.70
CA THR A 170 -17.55 -46.28 17.70
C THR A 170 -17.21 -47.78 17.68
N ILE A 171 -15.97 -48.17 18.00
CA ILE A 171 -15.53 -49.57 17.89
C ILE A 171 -16.41 -50.53 18.71
N MET A 172 -16.96 -50.06 19.83
CA MET A 172 -17.79 -50.88 20.71
C MET A 172 -19.12 -51.29 20.09
N ASP A 173 -19.63 -50.52 19.13
CA ASP A 173 -20.83 -50.89 18.36
C ASP A 173 -20.58 -52.14 17.50
N ALA A 174 -19.33 -52.32 17.03
CA ALA A 174 -18.94 -53.47 16.21
C ALA A 174 -18.50 -54.68 17.04
N VAL A 175 -18.03 -54.48 18.27
CA VAL A 175 -17.59 -55.56 19.17
C VAL A 175 -18.75 -56.12 20.00
N GLY A 176 -19.70 -55.28 20.40
CA GLY A 176 -20.79 -55.64 21.30
C GLY A 176 -20.33 -55.82 22.74
N GLY A 177 -20.67 -54.88 23.62
CA GLY A 177 -20.27 -54.86 25.04
C GLY A 177 -19.39 -53.67 25.39
N ASP A 178 -18.65 -53.77 26.50
CA ASP A 178 -17.81 -52.71 27.06
C ASP A 178 -16.31 -53.05 27.10
N THR A 179 -15.95 -54.21 26.54
CA THR A 179 -14.60 -54.78 26.57
C THR A 179 -14.02 -54.88 25.15
N TYR A 180 -12.86 -54.27 24.92
CA TYR A 180 -12.14 -54.35 23.64
C TYR A 180 -10.83 -55.14 23.77
N THR A 181 -10.63 -56.11 22.89
CA THR A 181 -9.39 -56.91 22.82
C THR A 181 -8.55 -56.50 21.62
N ILE A 182 -7.30 -56.10 21.88
CA ILE A 182 -6.33 -55.70 20.85
C ILE A 182 -5.85 -56.93 20.06
N ASP A 183 -5.64 -56.79 18.74
CA ASP A 183 -5.05 -57.84 17.89
C ASP A 183 -3.70 -58.32 18.46
N ASN A 184 -3.53 -59.64 18.61
CA ASN A 184 -2.36 -60.25 19.22
C ASN A 184 -1.05 -60.02 18.45
N LYS A 185 -1.09 -59.58 17.18
CA LYS A 185 0.10 -59.20 16.42
C LYS A 185 0.69 -57.86 16.84
N VAL A 186 -0.10 -57.03 17.53
CA VAL A 186 0.33 -55.70 17.97
C VAL A 186 1.43 -55.81 19.01
N LYS A 187 2.58 -55.23 18.70
CA LYS A 187 3.74 -55.10 19.59
C LYS A 187 3.88 -53.68 20.14
N THR A 188 3.35 -52.69 19.42
CA THR A 188 3.43 -51.27 19.78
C THR A 188 2.05 -50.62 19.79
N ILE A 189 1.72 -49.90 20.86
CA ILE A 189 0.53 -49.03 20.96
C ILE A 189 0.99 -47.57 20.95
N CYS A 190 0.62 -46.83 19.91
CA CYS A 190 0.94 -45.41 19.75
C CYS A 190 0.20 -44.53 20.78
N VAL A 191 0.65 -43.28 20.92
CA VAL A 191 -0.09 -42.28 21.69
C VAL A 191 -1.53 -42.19 21.18
N ASN A 192 -2.46 -41.99 22.10
CA ASN A 192 -3.83 -41.66 21.75
C ASN A 192 -4.52 -42.69 20.81
N ALA A 193 -4.08 -43.95 20.81
CA ALA A 193 -4.68 -45.01 20.01
C ALA A 193 -6.17 -45.20 20.33
N PHE A 194 -6.57 -44.96 21.59
CA PHE A 194 -7.95 -44.94 22.04
C PHE A 194 -8.35 -43.52 22.44
N HIS A 195 -9.02 -42.81 21.53
CA HIS A 195 -9.45 -41.44 21.75
C HIS A 195 -10.98 -41.31 21.68
N ASN A 196 -11.58 -40.78 22.76
CA ASN A 196 -13.03 -40.58 22.86
C ASN A 196 -13.86 -41.82 22.48
N VAL A 197 -13.42 -43.02 22.88
CA VAL A 197 -14.13 -44.26 22.54
C VAL A 197 -15.35 -44.41 23.44
N ALA A 198 -16.55 -44.34 22.85
CA ALA A 198 -17.78 -44.43 23.62
C ALA A 198 -17.98 -45.85 24.19
N ASN A 199 -18.55 -45.93 25.40
CA ASN A 199 -18.89 -47.18 26.09
C ASN A 199 -17.74 -48.16 26.40
N LEU A 200 -16.48 -47.80 26.11
CA LEU A 200 -15.32 -48.63 26.44
C LEU A 200 -14.99 -48.55 27.94
N LYS A 201 -15.13 -49.67 28.65
CA LYS A 201 -14.84 -49.80 30.09
C LYS A 201 -13.61 -50.65 30.37
N LYS A 202 -13.31 -51.63 29.52
CA LYS A 202 -12.17 -52.55 29.68
C LYS A 202 -11.36 -52.71 28.39
N ILE A 203 -10.04 -52.65 28.52
CA ILE A 203 -9.11 -52.96 27.41
C ILE A 203 -8.30 -54.21 27.75
N VAL A 204 -8.39 -55.23 26.90
CA VAL A 204 -7.54 -56.43 26.95
C VAL A 204 -6.34 -56.23 26.04
N LEU A 205 -5.15 -56.17 26.63
CA LEU A 205 -3.88 -55.92 25.95
C LEU A 205 -3.38 -57.18 25.20
N PRO A 206 -2.54 -57.05 24.17
CA PRO A 206 -1.98 -58.21 23.49
C PRO A 206 -0.94 -58.89 24.37
N LYS A 207 -0.94 -60.22 24.40
CA LYS A 207 -0.08 -61.01 25.29
C LYS A 207 1.44 -60.79 25.07
N ASP A 208 1.83 -60.35 23.87
CA ASP A 208 3.22 -60.12 23.46
C ASP A 208 3.56 -58.63 23.30
N LEU A 209 2.84 -57.74 24.01
CA LEU A 209 3.05 -56.29 23.95
C LEU A 209 4.50 -55.91 24.35
N GLN A 210 5.20 -55.19 23.48
CA GLN A 210 6.58 -54.75 23.70
C GLN A 210 6.69 -53.26 24.04
N LYS A 211 5.77 -52.42 23.54
CA LYS A 211 5.81 -50.98 23.75
C LYS A 211 4.41 -50.39 23.87
N ALA A 212 4.17 -49.65 24.95
CA ALA A 212 3.07 -48.70 25.09
C ALA A 212 3.69 -47.32 25.27
N THR A 213 3.21 -46.34 24.53
CA THR A 213 3.90 -45.04 24.48
C THR A 213 3.66 -44.22 25.76
N GLU A 214 4.74 -43.76 26.38
CA GLU A 214 4.78 -43.06 27.68
C GLU A 214 4.92 -41.52 27.49
N ARG A 215 4.08 -40.88 26.66
CA ARG A 215 4.11 -39.42 26.41
C ARG A 215 2.71 -38.85 26.20
N TYR A 216 2.61 -37.53 25.98
CA TYR A 216 1.33 -36.86 25.68
C TYR A 216 0.78 -37.25 24.31
N PRO A 217 -0.55 -37.38 24.15
CA PRO A 217 -1.47 -37.90 25.16
C PRO A 217 -1.16 -39.37 25.48
N SER A 218 -1.62 -39.86 26.61
CA SER A 218 -1.46 -41.29 26.94
C SER A 218 -2.16 -42.18 25.89
N ILE A 219 -1.89 -43.48 25.94
CA ILE A 219 -2.49 -44.46 25.00
C ILE A 219 -4.03 -44.46 25.02
N VAL A 220 -4.66 -43.94 26.09
CA VAL A 220 -6.12 -43.80 26.25
C VAL A 220 -6.45 -42.39 26.72
N SER A 221 -7.16 -41.62 25.89
CA SER A 221 -7.51 -40.23 26.18
C SER A 221 -8.99 -39.97 25.90
N GLY A 222 -9.61 -39.12 26.72
CA GLY A 222 -11.04 -38.76 26.59
C GLY A 222 -12.04 -39.90 26.77
N THR A 223 -11.55 -41.12 27.01
CA THR A 223 -12.33 -42.34 27.17
C THR A 223 -12.54 -42.64 28.66
N ASP A 224 -13.76 -43.01 29.01
CA ASP A 224 -14.20 -43.27 30.39
C ASP A 224 -13.89 -44.71 30.83
N LEU A 225 -12.61 -45.08 30.69
CA LEU A 225 -12.04 -46.40 30.98
C LEU A 225 -12.00 -46.69 32.49
N VAL A 226 -12.37 -47.91 32.88
CA VAL A 226 -12.38 -48.37 34.27
C VAL A 226 -11.18 -49.26 34.58
N GLU A 227 -10.78 -50.15 33.67
CA GLU A 227 -9.67 -51.08 33.90
C GLU A 227 -8.99 -51.57 32.62
N PHE A 228 -7.72 -51.94 32.74
CA PHE A 228 -7.01 -52.77 31.77
C PHE A 228 -7.08 -54.26 32.18
N GLN A 229 -6.74 -55.15 31.25
CA GLN A 229 -6.50 -56.57 31.52
C GLN A 229 -5.30 -57.05 30.70
N MET A 230 -4.44 -57.87 31.30
CA MET A 230 -3.32 -58.54 30.62
C MET A 230 -3.57 -60.06 30.53
N PRO A 231 -3.54 -60.67 29.34
CA PRO A 231 -3.60 -62.12 29.19
C PRO A 231 -2.38 -62.85 29.76
N THR A 232 -2.55 -64.11 30.18
CA THR A 232 -1.47 -64.97 30.69
C THR A 232 -0.69 -65.67 29.58
N GLY A 233 0.61 -65.94 29.79
CA GLY A 233 1.40 -66.86 28.94
C GLY A 233 1.99 -66.25 27.65
N GLY A 234 2.11 -64.93 27.56
CA GLY A 234 2.84 -64.24 26.48
C GLY A 234 4.16 -63.62 26.96
N ASN A 235 4.98 -63.16 26.00
CA ASN A 235 6.24 -62.47 26.27
C ASN A 235 6.01 -60.96 26.29
N THR A 236 5.73 -60.38 27.46
CA THR A 236 5.47 -58.94 27.60
C THR A 236 6.27 -58.30 28.73
N LYS A 237 6.57 -57.02 28.56
CA LYS A 237 7.19 -56.16 29.58
C LYS A 237 6.17 -55.52 30.52
N PHE A 238 4.87 -55.70 30.27
CA PHE A 238 3.79 -54.99 30.97
C PHE A 238 3.05 -55.92 31.94
N LYS A 239 2.55 -55.34 33.05
CA LYS A 239 1.62 -55.99 33.98
C LYS A 239 0.40 -55.12 34.18
N VAL A 240 -0.72 -55.74 34.55
CA VAL A 240 -1.91 -55.04 35.01
C VAL A 240 -2.20 -55.48 36.44
N GLU A 241 -2.37 -54.52 37.34
CA GLU A 241 -2.65 -54.75 38.75
C GLU A 241 -3.75 -53.78 39.19
N ASP A 242 -4.80 -54.30 39.82
CA ASP A 242 -6.02 -53.53 40.17
C ASP A 242 -6.57 -52.68 39.00
N GLY A 243 -6.50 -53.24 37.79
CA GLY A 243 -6.97 -52.59 36.55
C GLY A 243 -6.07 -51.45 36.04
N VAL A 244 -4.94 -51.16 36.68
CA VAL A 244 -3.97 -50.13 36.25
C VAL A 244 -2.86 -50.75 35.42
N LEU A 245 -2.42 -50.07 34.36
CA LEU A 245 -1.35 -50.55 33.48
C LEU A 245 0.03 -50.11 33.98
N PHE A 246 0.92 -51.06 34.13
CA PHE A 246 2.31 -50.87 34.52
C PHE A 246 3.28 -51.51 33.53
N ASN A 247 4.49 -50.97 33.42
CA ASN A 247 5.64 -51.65 32.84
C ASN A 247 6.42 -52.32 33.97
N ASN A 248 6.47 -53.65 33.97
CA ASN A 248 7.08 -54.45 35.02
C ASN A 248 8.62 -54.47 34.94
N GLU A 249 9.19 -54.24 33.76
CA GLU A 249 10.64 -54.17 33.57
C GLU A 249 11.18 -52.84 34.11
N THR A 250 10.53 -51.73 33.75
CA THR A 250 10.95 -50.37 34.15
C THR A 250 10.29 -49.88 35.43
N LYS A 251 9.49 -50.73 36.10
CA LYS A 251 8.73 -50.41 37.32
C LYS A 251 7.95 -49.09 37.21
N THR A 252 7.27 -48.92 36.07
CA THR A 252 6.61 -47.66 35.70
C THR A 252 5.09 -47.80 35.73
N LEU A 253 4.36 -46.86 36.34
CA LEU A 253 2.93 -46.65 36.12
C LEU A 253 2.74 -45.95 34.77
N VAL A 254 2.12 -46.66 33.83
CA VAL A 254 2.00 -46.24 32.43
C VAL A 254 0.66 -45.55 32.16
N CYS A 255 -0.43 -46.12 32.66
CA CYS A 255 -1.76 -45.53 32.48
C CYS A 255 -2.71 -45.93 33.60
N TYR A 256 -3.24 -44.93 34.31
CA TYR A 256 -4.30 -45.05 35.28
C TYR A 256 -5.66 -44.82 34.60
N PRO A 257 -6.64 -45.74 34.71
CA PRO A 257 -7.95 -45.58 34.10
C PRO A 257 -8.72 -44.38 34.67
N ARG A 258 -9.21 -43.51 33.78
CA ARG A 258 -9.83 -42.23 34.11
C ARG A 258 -11.04 -42.33 35.05
N GLU A 259 -11.86 -43.37 34.87
CA GLU A 259 -13.09 -43.66 35.62
C GLU A 259 -12.93 -44.76 36.66
N LYS A 260 -11.69 -45.15 36.99
CA LYS A 260 -11.46 -45.99 38.17
C LYS A 260 -12.08 -45.32 39.40
N VAL A 261 -12.85 -46.09 40.17
CA VAL A 261 -13.69 -45.57 41.27
C VAL A 261 -12.91 -45.29 42.56
N THR A 262 -11.62 -45.64 42.60
CA THR A 262 -10.76 -45.45 43.77
C THR A 262 -10.61 -43.96 44.12
N THR A 263 -11.01 -43.59 45.34
CA THR A 263 -10.95 -42.21 45.85
C THR A 263 -9.64 -41.89 46.55
N ALA A 264 -9.14 -42.78 47.41
CA ALA A 264 -7.81 -42.71 47.99
C ALA A 264 -6.91 -43.74 47.31
N TYR A 265 -5.99 -43.28 46.47
CA TYR A 265 -5.09 -44.17 45.74
C TYR A 265 -3.69 -44.18 46.34
N THR A 266 -3.17 -45.38 46.54
CA THR A 266 -1.82 -45.65 47.01
C THR A 266 -1.07 -46.38 45.91
N VAL A 267 0.06 -45.84 45.48
CA VAL A 267 0.89 -46.49 44.44
C VAL A 267 1.48 -47.79 45.01
N PRO A 268 1.46 -48.92 44.28
CA PRO A 268 2.04 -50.18 44.75
C PRO A 268 3.54 -50.09 45.05
N ASP A 269 4.00 -50.83 46.07
CA ASP A 269 5.36 -50.71 46.62
C ASP A 269 6.51 -50.98 45.63
N ASP A 270 6.28 -51.84 44.63
CA ASP A 270 7.29 -52.19 43.62
C ASP A 270 7.40 -51.16 42.49
N ILE A 271 6.50 -50.19 42.41
CA ILE A 271 6.47 -49.17 41.36
C ILE A 271 7.33 -47.97 41.75
N LYS A 272 8.28 -47.64 40.88
CA LYS A 272 9.33 -46.64 41.13
C LYS A 272 9.22 -45.39 40.26
N ARG A 273 8.49 -45.46 39.15
CA ARG A 273 8.34 -44.37 38.19
C ARG A 273 6.89 -44.15 37.81
N ILE A 274 6.47 -42.90 37.65
CA ILE A 274 5.18 -42.55 37.02
C ILE A 274 5.50 -41.73 35.78
N CYS A 275 5.15 -42.25 34.60
CA CYS A 275 5.48 -41.58 33.35
C CYS A 275 4.56 -40.39 33.05
N SER A 276 4.95 -39.59 32.07
CA SER A 276 4.21 -38.42 31.60
C SER A 276 2.77 -38.81 31.22
N PHE A 277 1.78 -38.06 31.70
CA PHE A 277 0.34 -38.27 31.47
C PHE A 277 -0.23 -39.63 31.91
N ALA A 278 0.46 -40.36 32.80
CA ALA A 278 -0.04 -41.63 33.30
C ALA A 278 -1.37 -41.50 34.05
N MET A 279 -1.56 -40.39 34.79
CA MET A 279 -2.80 -40.07 35.51
C MET A 279 -3.49 -38.85 34.87
N MET A 280 -4.05 -39.04 33.68
CA MET A 280 -4.70 -37.99 32.91
C MET A 280 -6.21 -37.92 33.18
N ALA A 281 -6.69 -36.74 33.60
CA ALA A 281 -8.09 -36.37 33.79
C ALA A 281 -8.91 -37.31 34.71
N VAL A 282 -8.27 -37.89 35.72
CA VAL A 282 -8.87 -38.84 36.67
C VAL A 282 -10.06 -38.21 37.40
N LYS A 283 -11.21 -38.90 37.42
CA LYS A 283 -12.49 -38.32 37.87
C LYS A 283 -12.81 -38.48 39.35
N ASN A 284 -12.29 -39.52 40.00
CA ASN A 284 -12.75 -39.93 41.34
C ASN A 284 -11.70 -39.78 42.44
N MET A 285 -10.42 -39.65 42.11
CA MET A 285 -9.33 -39.57 43.08
C MET A 285 -9.37 -38.26 43.87
N THR A 286 -9.42 -38.37 45.20
CA THR A 286 -9.39 -37.27 46.18
C THR A 286 -8.06 -37.17 46.93
N SER A 287 -7.34 -38.28 47.10
CA SER A 287 -5.98 -38.30 47.67
C SER A 287 -5.06 -39.27 46.93
N LEU A 288 -3.78 -38.90 46.84
CA LEU A 288 -2.71 -39.69 46.21
C LEU A 288 -1.54 -39.86 47.18
N ASP A 289 -1.25 -41.10 47.56
CA ASP A 289 -0.03 -41.50 48.29
C ASP A 289 0.94 -42.18 47.32
N LEU A 290 2.09 -41.55 47.09
CA LEU A 290 3.08 -41.99 46.12
C LEU A 290 4.00 -43.12 46.64
N LYS A 291 3.95 -43.48 47.93
CA LYS A 291 4.72 -44.60 48.53
C LYS A 291 6.19 -44.64 48.08
N ASN A 292 6.64 -45.68 47.39
CA ASN A 292 8.06 -45.86 47.09
C ASN A 292 8.46 -45.30 45.71
N VAL A 293 7.67 -44.38 45.14
CA VAL A 293 7.97 -43.74 43.85
C VAL A 293 9.22 -42.89 43.99
N GLU A 294 10.17 -43.13 43.09
CA GLU A 294 11.46 -42.43 43.01
C GLU A 294 11.49 -41.40 41.89
N THR A 295 10.62 -41.54 40.88
CA THR A 295 10.56 -40.65 39.71
C THR A 295 9.13 -40.29 39.31
N MET A 296 8.88 -38.99 39.19
CA MET A 296 7.61 -38.41 38.76
C MET A 296 7.88 -37.52 37.55
N GLU A 297 7.44 -37.94 36.36
CA GLU A 297 7.71 -37.20 35.12
C GLU A 297 6.83 -35.94 34.94
N LYS A 298 7.26 -35.05 34.04
CA LYS A 298 6.48 -33.86 33.66
C LYS A 298 5.05 -34.24 33.24
N SER A 299 4.07 -33.54 33.80
CA SER A 299 2.64 -33.81 33.59
C SER A 299 2.20 -35.25 33.89
N ALA A 300 2.94 -36.01 34.72
CA ALA A 300 2.53 -37.34 35.18
C ALA A 300 1.11 -37.34 35.78
N LEU A 301 0.77 -36.26 36.49
CA LEU A 301 -0.58 -35.98 36.96
C LEU A 301 -1.14 -34.75 36.23
N TYR A 302 -2.19 -34.96 35.45
CA TYR A 302 -2.76 -33.91 34.58
C TYR A 302 -4.27 -33.80 34.77
N LYS A 303 -4.76 -32.63 35.20
CA LYS A 303 -6.19 -32.31 35.37
C LYS A 303 -7.02 -33.31 36.21
N PRO A 304 -6.55 -33.81 37.37
CA PRO A 304 -7.43 -34.60 38.24
C PRO A 304 -8.58 -33.72 38.74
N THR A 305 -9.82 -34.19 38.63
CA THR A 305 -11.00 -33.31 38.82
C THR A 305 -11.42 -33.14 40.28
N LYS A 306 -10.95 -34.02 41.18
CA LYS A 306 -11.34 -34.04 42.60
C LYS A 306 -10.16 -34.13 43.58
N LEU A 307 -8.92 -34.13 43.09
CA LEU A 307 -7.76 -34.36 43.94
C LEU A 307 -7.52 -33.18 44.88
N GLU A 308 -7.53 -33.44 46.19
CA GLU A 308 -7.37 -32.42 47.22
C GLU A 308 -6.01 -32.48 47.93
N THR A 309 -5.39 -33.66 47.99
CA THR A 309 -4.11 -33.87 48.71
C THR A 309 -3.17 -34.84 47.98
N ILE A 310 -1.87 -34.56 48.05
CA ILE A 310 -0.79 -35.43 47.54
C ILE A 310 0.25 -35.62 48.65
N THR A 311 0.66 -36.86 48.90
CA THR A 311 1.75 -37.19 49.82
C THR A 311 3.03 -37.52 49.05
N ILE A 312 4.07 -36.71 49.25
CA ILE A 312 5.42 -36.86 48.70
C ILE A 312 6.24 -37.76 49.65
N PRO A 313 6.77 -38.90 49.20
CA PRO A 313 7.45 -39.87 50.04
C PRO A 313 8.93 -39.56 50.16
N LYS A 314 9.64 -40.19 51.10
CA LYS A 314 11.09 -39.97 51.28
C LYS A 314 11.96 -40.45 50.09
N GLU A 315 11.46 -41.39 49.30
CA GLU A 315 12.12 -41.94 48.10
C GLU A 315 12.10 -40.94 46.92
N LEU A 316 11.08 -40.07 46.85
CA LEU A 316 10.95 -39.09 45.79
C LEU A 316 11.83 -37.87 46.08
N LYS A 317 13.01 -37.88 45.47
CA LYS A 317 14.05 -36.87 45.60
C LYS A 317 13.91 -35.76 44.56
N LYS A 318 14.69 -34.69 44.71
CA LYS A 318 14.76 -33.64 43.69
C LYS A 318 15.17 -34.21 42.34
N GLY A 319 14.61 -33.64 41.27
CA GLY A 319 14.92 -34.08 39.92
C GLY A 319 16.42 -34.05 39.61
N THR A 320 16.97 -35.14 39.07
CA THR A 320 18.35 -35.18 38.57
C THR A 320 18.34 -34.86 37.08
N ILE A 321 19.13 -33.87 36.66
CA ILE A 321 19.22 -33.44 35.26
C ILE A 321 20.45 -34.10 34.61
N THR A 322 20.27 -34.80 33.48
CA THR A 322 21.37 -35.27 32.62
C THR A 322 21.23 -34.65 31.23
N GLY A 323 22.14 -33.75 30.88
CA GLY A 323 21.98 -32.92 29.69
C GLY A 323 20.77 -31.98 29.83
N ASN A 324 19.83 -32.03 28.88
CA ASN A 324 18.59 -31.23 28.92
C ASN A 324 17.38 -31.99 29.47
N ASN A 325 17.54 -33.26 29.86
CA ASN A 325 16.44 -34.12 30.30
C ASN A 325 16.59 -34.44 31.78
N VAL A 326 15.50 -34.34 32.54
CA VAL A 326 15.45 -34.84 33.90
C VAL A 326 15.31 -36.36 33.84
N THR A 327 16.26 -37.09 34.43
CA THR A 327 16.38 -38.56 34.28
C THR A 327 15.82 -39.32 35.48
N SER A 328 15.62 -38.69 36.63
CA SER A 328 15.02 -39.28 37.84
C SER A 328 14.50 -38.20 38.80
N GLY A 329 13.74 -38.58 39.84
CA GLY A 329 13.21 -37.64 40.85
C GLY A 329 11.88 -36.96 40.48
N LEU A 330 11.46 -35.98 41.29
CA LEU A 330 10.30 -35.14 40.99
C LEU A 330 10.65 -34.12 39.90
N GLN A 331 10.11 -34.30 38.70
CA GLN A 331 10.29 -33.35 37.61
C GLN A 331 9.44 -32.09 37.80
N ASP A 332 9.97 -30.98 37.30
CA ASP A 332 9.28 -29.70 37.25
C ASP A 332 8.06 -29.77 36.30
N GLY A 333 6.90 -29.31 36.78
CA GLY A 333 5.63 -29.44 36.08
C GLY A 333 4.97 -30.82 36.13
N ALA A 334 5.39 -31.72 37.04
CA ALA A 334 4.79 -33.05 37.23
C ALA A 334 3.30 -32.99 37.65
N PHE A 335 2.91 -31.94 38.37
CA PHE A 335 1.53 -31.68 38.79
C PHE A 335 0.93 -30.57 37.92
N GLU A 336 0.01 -30.94 37.03
CA GLU A 336 -0.63 -30.01 36.11
C GLU A 336 -2.13 -29.91 36.33
N GLU A 337 -2.64 -28.67 36.39
CA GLU A 337 -4.06 -28.31 36.52
C GLU A 337 -4.79 -29.09 37.63
N CYS A 338 -4.10 -29.32 38.75
CA CYS A 338 -4.67 -29.90 39.97
C CYS A 338 -5.50 -28.84 40.73
N LEU A 339 -6.53 -28.28 40.07
CA LEU A 339 -7.25 -27.07 40.51
C LEU A 339 -7.99 -27.20 41.85
N LYS A 340 -8.18 -28.42 42.36
CA LYS A 340 -8.83 -28.70 43.66
C LYS A 340 -7.83 -29.00 44.78
N LEU A 341 -6.52 -29.00 44.48
CA LEU A 341 -5.49 -29.34 45.45
C LEU A 341 -5.37 -28.24 46.51
N LYS A 342 -5.56 -28.62 47.77
CA LYS A 342 -5.55 -27.73 48.94
C LYS A 342 -4.18 -27.69 49.61
N GLU A 343 -3.47 -28.81 49.61
CA GLU A 343 -2.16 -28.95 50.28
C GLU A 343 -1.30 -30.06 49.66
N TYR A 344 0.02 -29.89 49.73
CA TYR A 344 1.01 -30.95 49.61
C TYR A 344 1.43 -31.43 51.00
N LYS A 345 1.60 -32.74 51.16
CA LYS A 345 2.18 -33.37 52.35
C LYS A 345 3.51 -33.98 51.99
N VAL A 346 4.48 -33.90 52.89
CA VAL A 346 5.80 -34.54 52.71
C VAL A 346 6.02 -35.50 53.87
N GLU A 347 6.37 -36.74 53.56
CA GLU A 347 6.70 -37.77 54.53
C GLU A 347 7.92 -37.35 55.36
N ALA A 348 7.88 -37.66 56.67
CA ALA A 348 9.00 -37.40 57.56
C ALA A 348 10.29 -38.08 57.05
N GLY A 349 11.38 -37.33 57.01
CA GLY A 349 12.68 -37.83 56.53
C GLY A 349 12.92 -37.71 55.03
N ASN A 350 12.04 -37.07 54.25
CA ASN A 350 12.38 -36.69 52.88
C ASN A 350 13.60 -35.73 52.88
N PRO A 351 14.66 -36.02 52.10
CA PRO A 351 15.91 -35.27 52.14
C PRO A 351 15.88 -33.96 51.34
N ASP A 352 14.95 -33.81 50.38
CA ASP A 352 15.00 -32.75 49.36
C ASP A 352 13.78 -31.82 49.35
N PHE A 353 12.68 -32.20 50.00
CA PHE A 353 11.44 -31.42 50.00
C PHE A 353 10.88 -31.19 51.40
N GLU A 354 10.10 -30.13 51.53
CA GLU A 354 9.34 -29.80 52.74
C GLU A 354 8.03 -29.10 52.35
N ALA A 355 6.94 -29.43 53.04
CA ALA A 355 5.68 -28.71 52.92
C ALA A 355 5.55 -27.71 54.08
N VAL A 356 5.52 -26.42 53.76
CA VAL A 356 5.32 -25.34 54.74
C VAL A 356 3.94 -24.73 54.49
N ASP A 357 3.02 -24.87 55.45
CA ASP A 357 1.62 -24.44 55.32
C ASP A 357 0.95 -24.99 54.02
N GLY A 358 1.25 -26.25 53.70
CA GLY A 358 0.74 -26.95 52.53
C GLY A 358 1.40 -26.58 51.19
N VAL A 359 2.33 -25.62 51.15
CA VAL A 359 3.11 -25.24 49.95
C VAL A 359 4.38 -26.09 49.87
N LEU A 360 4.68 -26.67 48.71
CA LEU A 360 5.86 -27.51 48.51
C LEU A 360 7.08 -26.68 48.18
N PHE A 361 8.13 -26.81 48.98
CA PHE A 361 9.45 -26.21 48.82
C PHE A 361 10.54 -27.27 48.69
N SER A 362 11.70 -26.87 48.16
CA SER A 362 12.95 -27.58 48.44
C SER A 362 13.26 -27.55 49.93
N LYS A 363 14.03 -28.52 50.43
CA LYS A 363 14.34 -28.68 51.85
C LYS A 363 15.09 -27.48 52.44
N ASP A 364 15.87 -26.79 51.62
CA ASP A 364 16.62 -25.58 51.98
C ASP A 364 15.84 -24.27 51.73
N HIS A 365 14.58 -24.38 51.28
CA HIS A 365 13.67 -23.27 50.97
C HIS A 365 14.19 -22.29 49.91
N THR A 366 15.12 -22.75 49.06
CA THR A 366 15.66 -21.98 47.92
C THR A 366 14.78 -22.07 46.67
N LYS A 367 13.91 -23.07 46.58
CA LYS A 367 12.95 -23.26 45.48
C LYS A 367 11.53 -23.42 46.01
N LEU A 368 10.60 -22.63 45.48
CA LEU A 368 9.17 -22.89 45.63
C LEU A 368 8.75 -23.81 44.48
N CYS A 369 8.49 -25.07 44.80
CA CYS A 369 8.18 -26.09 43.81
C CYS A 369 6.73 -25.95 43.32
N TYR A 370 5.77 -25.98 44.24
CA TYR A 370 4.35 -25.88 43.90
C TYR A 370 3.51 -25.24 45.02
N TYR A 371 2.67 -24.30 44.63
CA TYR A 371 1.62 -23.69 45.42
C TYR A 371 0.28 -24.42 45.16
N PRO A 372 -0.49 -24.81 46.18
CA PRO A 372 -1.78 -25.48 45.97
C PRO A 372 -2.82 -24.51 45.37
N PRO A 373 -3.40 -24.80 44.19
CA PRO A 373 -4.31 -23.86 43.51
C PRO A 373 -5.59 -23.52 44.28
N ALA A 374 -6.05 -24.43 45.16
CA ALA A 374 -7.25 -24.24 45.99
C ALA A 374 -6.94 -23.69 47.39
N LYS A 375 -5.68 -23.33 47.70
CA LYS A 375 -5.32 -22.67 48.96
C LYS A 375 -6.00 -21.30 49.05
N GLU A 376 -6.56 -20.99 50.22
CA GLU A 376 -7.25 -19.72 50.46
C GLU A 376 -6.26 -18.56 50.68
N GLY A 377 -6.67 -17.35 50.30
CA GLY A 377 -5.87 -16.13 50.42
C GLY A 377 -5.84 -15.30 49.13
N VAL A 378 -5.83 -13.97 49.26
CA VAL A 378 -5.79 -13.04 48.10
C VAL A 378 -4.38 -12.60 47.71
N SER A 379 -3.40 -12.84 48.59
CA SER A 379 -1.98 -12.53 48.39
C SER A 379 -1.11 -13.63 49.00
N TYR A 380 0.13 -13.70 48.52
CA TYR A 380 1.13 -14.62 49.03
C TYR A 380 2.50 -13.97 48.99
N THR A 381 3.20 -13.95 50.13
CA THR A 381 4.56 -13.42 50.24
C THR A 381 5.54 -14.55 50.01
N ILE A 382 6.24 -14.52 48.87
CA ILE A 382 7.30 -15.47 48.56
C ILE A 382 8.47 -15.22 49.54
N PRO A 383 8.95 -16.24 50.29
CA PRO A 383 10.08 -16.06 51.21
C PRO A 383 11.33 -15.53 50.50
N THR A 384 12.10 -14.68 51.18
CA THR A 384 13.31 -14.06 50.60
C THR A 384 14.45 -15.05 50.34
N THR A 385 14.39 -16.25 50.94
CA THR A 385 15.29 -17.38 50.67
C THR A 385 15.09 -17.98 49.27
N VAL A 386 13.92 -17.77 48.66
CA VAL A 386 13.57 -18.36 47.37
C VAL A 386 14.36 -17.67 46.25
N THR A 387 15.10 -18.48 45.50
CA THR A 387 15.87 -18.08 44.32
C THR A 387 15.27 -18.64 43.02
N GLU A 388 14.39 -19.63 43.10
CA GLU A 388 13.74 -20.27 41.94
C GLU A 388 12.25 -20.51 42.18
N LEU A 389 11.43 -20.17 41.19
CA LEU A 389 10.04 -20.61 41.09
C LEU A 389 9.96 -21.75 40.08
N GLY A 390 9.47 -22.92 40.51
CA GLY A 390 9.37 -24.10 39.65
C GLY A 390 8.43 -23.92 38.45
N GLN A 391 8.56 -24.79 37.45
CA GLN A 391 7.57 -24.87 36.36
C GLN A 391 6.16 -25.08 36.91
N LYS A 392 5.19 -24.26 36.47
CA LYS A 392 3.79 -24.28 36.93
C LYS A 392 3.61 -24.05 38.45
N ALA A 393 4.58 -23.43 39.12
CA ALA A 393 4.58 -23.29 40.58
C ALA A 393 3.29 -22.66 41.15
N PHE A 394 2.73 -21.64 40.53
CA PHE A 394 1.49 -20.95 40.95
C PHE A 394 0.31 -21.20 39.99
N GLN A 395 0.42 -22.18 39.11
CA GLN A 395 -0.59 -22.41 38.08
C GLN A 395 -1.99 -22.57 38.68
N GLY A 396 -2.95 -21.81 38.18
CA GLY A 396 -4.34 -21.92 38.60
C GLY A 396 -4.64 -21.40 40.01
N ALA A 397 -3.71 -20.71 40.67
CA ALA A 397 -3.89 -20.06 41.97
C ALA A 397 -4.83 -18.83 41.87
N ASN A 398 -6.07 -19.09 41.45
CA ASN A 398 -7.07 -18.10 41.05
C ASN A 398 -7.61 -17.24 42.20
N LYS A 399 -7.24 -17.56 43.44
CA LYS A 399 -7.57 -16.74 44.62
C LYS A 399 -6.64 -15.53 44.75
N LEU A 400 -5.42 -15.61 44.23
CA LEU A 400 -4.43 -14.53 44.26
C LEU A 400 -4.71 -13.46 43.19
N THR A 401 -4.68 -12.18 43.57
CA THR A 401 -4.94 -11.04 42.66
C THR A 401 -3.71 -10.20 42.33
N SER A 402 -2.66 -10.28 43.16
CA SER A 402 -1.41 -9.54 42.97
C SER A 402 -0.22 -10.36 43.46
N MET A 403 0.95 -10.13 42.86
CA MET A 403 2.18 -10.83 43.23
C MET A 403 3.40 -9.92 43.28
N VAL A 404 4.27 -10.15 44.26
CA VAL A 404 5.61 -9.55 44.36
C VAL A 404 6.65 -10.65 44.25
N VAL A 405 7.52 -10.56 43.25
CA VAL A 405 8.68 -11.43 43.07
C VAL A 405 9.87 -10.79 43.78
N PRO A 406 10.40 -11.38 44.86
CA PRO A 406 11.46 -10.77 45.67
C PRO A 406 12.81 -10.73 44.93
N VAL A 407 13.71 -9.86 45.42
CA VAL A 407 15.03 -9.60 44.79
C VAL A 407 15.84 -10.88 44.58
N GLY A 408 15.74 -11.86 45.49
CA GLY A 408 16.50 -13.10 45.42
C GLY A 408 16.14 -14.05 44.28
N VAL A 409 14.96 -13.90 43.65
CA VAL A 409 14.51 -14.80 42.58
C VAL A 409 15.30 -14.55 41.30
N LYS A 410 15.97 -15.60 40.84
CA LYS A 410 16.79 -15.63 39.62
C LYS A 410 16.09 -16.30 38.46
N THR A 411 15.30 -17.35 38.75
CA THR A 411 14.67 -18.19 37.73
C THR A 411 13.16 -18.30 37.97
N ILE A 412 12.38 -18.12 36.90
CA ILE A 412 10.94 -18.35 36.89
C ILE A 412 10.64 -19.44 35.87
N GLY A 413 10.04 -20.53 36.33
CA GLY A 413 9.71 -21.71 35.53
C GLY A 413 8.73 -21.42 34.39
N ILE A 414 8.73 -22.28 33.37
CA ILE A 414 7.73 -22.29 32.29
C ILE A 414 6.33 -22.32 32.91
N GLU A 415 5.41 -21.49 32.41
CA GLU A 415 4.01 -21.47 32.88
C GLU A 415 3.85 -21.25 34.40
N ALA A 416 4.84 -20.67 35.10
CA ALA A 416 4.82 -20.53 36.56
C ALA A 416 3.54 -19.88 37.09
N PHE A 417 2.98 -18.89 36.39
CA PHE A 417 1.76 -18.17 36.76
C PHE A 417 0.57 -18.48 35.84
N ARG A 418 0.63 -19.58 35.08
CA ARG A 418 -0.41 -19.93 34.10
C ARG A 418 -1.80 -20.01 34.73
N ASN A 419 -2.81 -19.54 34.00
CA ASN A 419 -4.23 -19.61 34.40
C ASN A 419 -4.51 -18.96 35.76
N MET A 420 -3.75 -17.94 36.17
CA MET A 420 -4.11 -17.08 37.29
C MET A 420 -5.10 -16.00 36.81
N LEU A 421 -6.36 -16.40 36.61
CA LEU A 421 -7.41 -15.63 35.95
C LEU A 421 -7.77 -14.31 36.64
N ASN A 422 -7.39 -14.15 37.91
CA ASN A 422 -7.62 -12.95 38.71
C ASN A 422 -6.37 -12.10 38.95
N LEU A 423 -5.21 -12.47 38.40
CA LEU A 423 -3.96 -11.71 38.56
C LEU A 423 -4.01 -10.41 37.76
N GLU A 424 -3.95 -9.27 38.44
CA GLU A 424 -4.01 -7.94 37.83
C GLU A 424 -2.64 -7.26 37.73
N LYS A 425 -1.75 -7.52 38.70
CA LYS A 425 -0.43 -6.89 38.80
C LYS A 425 0.63 -7.91 39.23
N VAL A 426 1.78 -7.86 38.56
CA VAL A 426 3.02 -8.49 39.01
C VAL A 426 4.11 -7.43 39.20
N GLU A 427 4.79 -7.46 40.33
CA GLU A 427 5.87 -6.55 40.66
C GLU A 427 7.17 -7.32 40.89
N PHE A 428 8.22 -6.96 40.15
CA PHE A 428 9.57 -7.46 40.39
C PHE A 428 10.30 -6.48 41.29
N ALA A 429 10.65 -6.92 42.50
CA ALA A 429 11.37 -6.08 43.46
C ALA A 429 12.71 -5.61 42.86
N LYS A 430 13.02 -4.32 43.01
CA LYS A 430 14.17 -3.68 42.37
C LYS A 430 15.41 -3.70 43.30
N PRO A 431 16.62 -3.99 42.79
CA PRO A 431 16.92 -4.48 41.44
C PRO A 431 16.58 -5.97 41.30
N SER A 432 15.79 -6.33 40.28
CA SER A 432 15.41 -7.73 40.05
C SER A 432 16.61 -8.55 39.59
N GLN A 433 16.74 -9.77 40.10
CA GLN A 433 17.79 -10.72 39.69
C GLN A 433 17.29 -11.76 38.68
N VAL A 434 16.07 -11.61 38.15
CA VAL A 434 15.46 -12.57 37.21
C VAL A 434 16.21 -12.51 35.87
N THR A 435 16.92 -13.58 35.51
CA THR A 435 17.73 -13.63 34.28
C THR A 435 17.03 -14.31 33.12
N ASP A 436 15.98 -15.08 33.38
CA ASP A 436 15.27 -15.88 32.37
C ASP A 436 13.76 -15.74 32.52
N PHE A 437 13.11 -15.34 31.42
CA PHE A 437 11.66 -15.31 31.27
C PHE A 437 11.25 -16.42 30.32
N LYS A 438 11.05 -17.61 30.91
CA LYS A 438 10.72 -18.82 30.18
C LYS A 438 9.40 -18.68 29.41
N GLN A 439 9.14 -19.64 28.53
CA GLN A 439 7.93 -19.69 27.73
C GLN A 439 6.66 -19.65 28.61
N ASP A 440 5.66 -18.88 28.18
CA ASP A 440 4.28 -18.89 28.70
C ASP A 440 4.13 -18.59 30.20
N VAL A 441 5.09 -17.90 30.82
CA VAL A 441 5.14 -17.62 32.28
C VAL A 441 3.81 -17.08 32.85
N PHE A 442 3.15 -16.13 32.18
CA PHE A 442 1.86 -15.54 32.56
C PHE A 442 0.71 -16.00 31.66
N ARG A 443 0.81 -17.17 31.05
CA ARG A 443 -0.20 -17.64 30.10
C ARG A 443 -1.61 -17.58 30.68
N SER A 444 -2.53 -16.96 29.94
CA SER A 444 -3.94 -16.80 30.28
C SER A 444 -4.17 -16.06 31.62
N CYS A 445 -3.23 -15.20 32.05
CA CYS A 445 -3.47 -14.19 33.08
C CYS A 445 -4.33 -13.05 32.49
N VAL A 446 -5.60 -13.34 32.23
CA VAL A 446 -6.48 -12.52 31.39
C VAL A 446 -6.73 -11.10 31.90
N LYS A 447 -6.49 -10.81 33.19
CA LYS A 447 -6.65 -9.47 33.79
C LYS A 447 -5.35 -8.66 33.91
N LEU A 448 -4.19 -9.21 33.53
CA LEU A 448 -2.91 -8.52 33.62
C LEU A 448 -2.85 -7.36 32.63
N LYS A 449 -2.66 -6.12 33.12
CA LYS A 449 -2.75 -4.90 32.29
C LYS A 449 -1.40 -4.28 31.91
N GLU A 450 -0.44 -4.29 32.82
CA GLU A 450 0.86 -3.67 32.63
C GLU A 450 1.98 -4.48 33.28
N VAL A 451 3.15 -4.51 32.64
CA VAL A 451 4.33 -5.20 33.16
C VAL A 451 5.60 -4.40 32.87
N VAL A 452 6.41 -4.21 33.91
CA VAL A 452 7.79 -3.74 33.80
C VAL A 452 8.69 -4.97 33.80
N LEU A 453 9.46 -5.17 32.72
CA LEU A 453 10.34 -6.33 32.58
C LEU A 453 11.56 -6.20 33.51
N PRO A 454 12.12 -7.30 34.03
CA PRO A 454 13.43 -7.27 34.68
C PRO A 454 14.53 -6.89 33.69
N ALA A 455 15.43 -5.98 34.05
CA ALA A 455 16.50 -5.50 33.16
C ALA A 455 17.49 -6.60 32.74
N SER A 456 17.60 -7.68 33.53
CA SER A 456 18.55 -8.78 33.32
C SER A 456 18.11 -9.86 32.34
N ILE A 457 16.86 -9.87 31.87
CA ILE A 457 16.39 -10.89 30.92
C ILE A 457 17.08 -10.71 29.56
N THR A 458 17.42 -11.83 28.90
CA THR A 458 18.10 -11.81 27.59
C THR A 458 17.19 -12.21 26.44
N GLU A 459 16.09 -12.91 26.70
CA GLU A 459 15.10 -13.29 25.68
C GLU A 459 13.69 -13.12 26.25
N LEU A 460 12.75 -12.70 25.41
CA LEU A 460 11.34 -12.58 25.74
C LEU A 460 10.53 -13.54 24.86
N ALA A 461 10.13 -14.67 25.44
CA ALA A 461 9.25 -15.65 24.80
C ALA A 461 7.78 -15.20 24.77
N SER A 462 6.85 -16.10 24.44
CA SER A 462 5.39 -15.91 24.56
C SER A 462 4.90 -15.83 26.01
N ALA A 463 5.64 -15.12 26.88
CA ALA A 463 5.39 -15.03 28.31
C ALA A 463 3.98 -14.51 28.65
N PHE A 464 3.35 -13.75 27.75
CA PHE A 464 2.04 -13.13 27.94
C PHE A 464 0.95 -13.70 27.02
N TYR A 465 1.11 -14.94 26.57
CA TYR A 465 0.12 -15.63 25.73
C TYR A 465 -1.26 -15.60 26.40
N GLU A 466 -2.29 -15.15 25.69
CA GLU A 466 -3.66 -14.95 26.18
C GLU A 466 -3.84 -13.95 27.35
N CYS A 467 -2.87 -13.07 27.62
CA CYS A 467 -3.09 -11.89 28.47
C CYS A 467 -3.88 -10.82 27.70
N LYS A 468 -5.18 -11.04 27.55
CA LYS A 468 -6.08 -10.28 26.64
C LYS A 468 -6.23 -8.79 27.00
N GLU A 469 -6.03 -8.42 28.25
CA GLU A 469 -6.12 -7.03 28.74
C GLU A 469 -4.77 -6.31 28.86
N LEU A 470 -3.67 -6.91 28.37
CA LEU A 470 -2.35 -6.29 28.41
C LEU A 470 -2.29 -5.07 27.49
N GLU A 471 -2.05 -3.89 28.05
CA GLU A 471 -1.99 -2.61 27.32
C GLU A 471 -0.57 -2.03 27.21
N LYS A 472 0.33 -2.37 28.15
CA LYS A 472 1.65 -1.75 28.25
C LYS A 472 2.74 -2.72 28.70
N ILE A 473 3.86 -2.71 27.98
CA ILE A 473 5.13 -3.31 28.39
C ILE A 473 6.19 -2.22 28.48
N THR A 474 6.95 -2.22 29.58
CA THR A 474 8.11 -1.35 29.78
C THR A 474 9.39 -2.19 29.85
N VAL A 475 10.32 -1.90 28.95
CA VAL A 475 11.71 -2.37 28.96
C VAL A 475 12.57 -1.32 29.68
N PRO A 476 13.14 -1.62 30.85
CA PRO A 476 13.90 -0.64 31.63
C PRO A 476 15.23 -0.26 30.94
N ASP A 477 15.82 0.88 31.33
CA ASP A 477 17.18 1.26 30.88
C ASP A 477 18.23 0.23 31.30
N GLY A 478 19.25 0.05 30.45
CA GLY A 478 20.31 -0.94 30.63
C GLY A 478 19.86 -2.39 30.39
N SER A 479 18.70 -2.59 29.74
CA SER A 479 18.15 -3.92 29.51
C SER A 479 19.06 -4.81 28.67
N LYS A 480 19.24 -6.05 29.13
CA LYS A 480 20.00 -7.12 28.48
C LYS A 480 19.20 -7.92 27.46
N LEU A 481 17.97 -7.49 27.15
CA LEU A 481 17.08 -8.17 26.21
C LEU A 481 17.71 -8.17 24.82
N LYS A 482 18.02 -9.36 24.29
CA LYS A 482 18.61 -9.57 22.96
C LYS A 482 17.61 -10.04 21.92
N LYS A 483 16.56 -10.76 22.33
CA LYS A 483 15.57 -11.31 21.39
C LYS A 483 14.15 -11.20 21.89
N ILE A 484 13.24 -10.76 21.02
CA ILE A 484 11.81 -10.98 21.18
C ILE A 484 11.46 -12.18 20.29
N LYS A 485 11.04 -13.27 20.92
CA LYS A 485 10.81 -14.55 20.24
C LYS A 485 9.56 -14.53 19.36
N ALA A 486 9.48 -15.53 18.50
CA ALA A 486 8.34 -15.72 17.62
C ALA A 486 7.01 -15.72 18.39
N SER A 487 6.01 -15.04 17.84
CA SER A 487 4.64 -14.94 18.38
C SER A 487 4.48 -14.33 19.80
N ALA A 488 5.52 -13.68 20.34
CA ALA A 488 5.55 -13.22 21.75
C ALA A 488 4.31 -12.41 22.19
N PHE A 489 3.72 -11.62 21.29
CA PHE A 489 2.59 -10.73 21.55
C PHE A 489 1.38 -10.95 20.62
N THR A 490 1.31 -12.07 19.90
CA THR A 490 0.25 -12.27 18.89
C THR A 490 -1.18 -12.27 19.46
N THR A 491 -1.33 -12.60 20.75
CA THR A 491 -2.62 -12.61 21.43
C THR A 491 -2.99 -11.29 22.11
N ASN A 492 -2.05 -10.33 22.18
CA ASN A 492 -2.17 -9.12 23.00
C ASN A 492 -2.69 -7.95 22.16
N LYS A 493 -3.90 -8.09 21.60
CA LYS A 493 -4.50 -7.12 20.67
C LYS A 493 -4.71 -5.72 21.25
N LYS A 494 -4.75 -5.59 22.59
CA LYS A 494 -4.88 -4.33 23.33
C LYS A 494 -3.53 -3.67 23.67
N LEU A 495 -2.40 -4.28 23.33
CA LEU A 495 -1.08 -3.72 23.55
C LEU A 495 -0.93 -2.44 22.73
N LYS A 496 -0.87 -1.29 23.41
CA LYS A 496 -0.71 0.04 22.80
C LYS A 496 0.75 0.47 22.78
N ASN A 497 1.48 0.11 23.83
CA ASN A 497 2.82 0.64 24.12
C ASN A 497 3.81 -0.49 24.44
N PHE A 498 4.89 -0.57 23.67
CA PHE A 498 6.09 -1.35 23.98
C PHE A 498 7.27 -0.38 24.08
N ASN A 499 7.60 0.02 25.30
CA ASN A 499 8.44 1.21 25.54
C ASN A 499 9.82 0.81 26.07
N PHE A 500 10.86 1.41 25.50
CA PHE A 500 12.22 1.35 26.02
C PHE A 500 12.50 2.63 26.82
N GLU A 501 12.87 2.51 28.10
CA GLU A 501 13.21 3.67 28.95
C GLU A 501 14.63 4.18 28.73
N GLY A 502 15.45 3.44 27.99
CA GLY A 502 16.83 3.81 27.67
C GLY A 502 17.52 2.77 26.79
N SER A 503 18.77 2.47 27.09
CA SER A 503 19.60 1.52 26.35
C SER A 503 19.07 0.09 26.45
N CYS A 504 19.13 -0.64 25.33
CA CYS A 504 18.71 -2.03 25.21
C CYS A 504 19.61 -2.81 24.23
N GLU A 505 19.93 -4.06 24.54
CA GLU A 505 20.76 -4.94 23.70
C GLU A 505 19.97 -5.72 22.62
N LEU A 506 18.75 -5.28 22.25
CA LEU A 506 17.84 -6.02 21.39
C LEU A 506 18.39 -6.19 19.97
N GLU A 507 18.71 -7.42 19.58
CA GLU A 507 19.31 -7.76 18.29
C GLU A 507 18.30 -8.30 17.28
N THR A 508 17.30 -9.06 17.72
CA THR A 508 16.38 -9.77 16.82
C THR A 508 14.94 -9.72 17.31
N ILE A 509 14.03 -9.42 16.37
CA ILE A 509 12.59 -9.58 16.55
C ILE A 509 12.16 -10.70 15.61
N GLU A 510 11.88 -11.85 16.19
CA GLU A 510 11.60 -13.08 15.46
C GLU A 510 10.19 -13.08 14.83
N SER A 511 9.97 -14.08 13.99
CA SER A 511 8.79 -14.17 13.12
C SER A 511 7.46 -14.07 13.89
N ASN A 512 6.53 -13.24 13.40
CA ASN A 512 5.21 -12.98 13.99
C ASN A 512 5.21 -12.42 15.43
N ALA A 513 6.32 -11.90 15.96
CA ALA A 513 6.42 -11.44 17.35
C ALA A 513 5.28 -10.52 17.81
N PHE A 514 4.86 -9.56 16.97
CA PHE A 514 3.77 -8.61 17.19
C PHE A 514 2.61 -8.79 16.18
N PHE A 515 2.48 -9.97 15.57
CA PHE A 515 1.44 -10.23 14.58
C PHE A 515 0.03 -9.94 15.14
N ASN A 516 -0.72 -9.06 14.47
CA ASN A 516 -2.03 -8.55 14.90
C ASN A 516 -2.04 -7.90 16.30
N ALA A 517 -0.96 -7.22 16.70
CA ALA A 517 -1.01 -6.25 17.79
C ALA A 517 -1.75 -4.96 17.32
N GLU A 518 -3.06 -5.10 17.03
CA GLU A 518 -3.88 -4.11 16.31
C GLU A 518 -3.90 -2.72 16.97
N SER A 519 -3.67 -2.63 18.28
CA SER A 519 -3.64 -1.38 19.04
C SER A 519 -2.26 -0.72 19.15
N LEU A 520 -1.19 -1.35 18.66
CA LEU A 520 0.16 -0.81 18.77
C LEU A 520 0.28 0.47 17.94
N GLU A 521 0.67 1.59 18.57
CA GLU A 521 0.64 2.92 17.94
C GLU A 521 1.99 3.30 17.30
N THR A 522 3.09 2.88 17.92
CA THR A 522 4.46 3.14 17.47
C THR A 522 5.41 2.06 18.00
N PHE A 523 6.55 1.89 17.34
CA PHE A 523 7.66 1.07 17.84
C PHE A 523 8.98 1.80 17.60
N LYS A 524 9.78 1.93 18.67
CA LYS A 524 11.10 2.59 18.63
C LYS A 524 12.19 1.53 18.65
N PHE A 525 12.80 1.27 17.51
CA PHE A 525 13.85 0.27 17.36
C PHE A 525 15.17 0.81 17.94
N PRO A 526 15.75 0.17 18.97
CA PRO A 526 17.07 0.57 19.49
C PRO A 526 18.17 0.27 18.46
N LYS A 527 19.31 0.96 18.58
CA LYS A 527 20.44 0.85 17.65
C LYS A 527 20.90 -0.59 17.35
N SER A 528 20.77 -1.48 18.34
CA SER A 528 21.26 -2.86 18.35
C SER A 528 20.47 -3.81 17.47
N VAL A 529 19.29 -3.42 16.97
CA VAL A 529 18.44 -4.31 16.17
C VAL A 529 19.12 -4.61 14.84
N LYS A 530 19.39 -5.89 14.60
CA LYS A 530 20.04 -6.41 13.39
C LYS A 530 19.05 -7.04 12.41
N LYS A 531 17.94 -7.61 12.92
CA LYS A 531 16.98 -8.39 12.13
C LYS A 531 15.53 -8.22 12.60
N ILE A 532 14.65 -7.95 11.63
CA ILE A 532 13.19 -8.03 11.77
C ILE A 532 12.71 -9.15 10.84
N GLU A 533 12.18 -10.21 11.41
CA GLU A 533 11.83 -11.42 10.64
C GLU A 533 10.41 -11.40 10.05
N LEU A 534 10.03 -12.52 9.44
CA LEU A 534 8.76 -12.74 8.73
C LEU A 534 7.56 -12.25 9.56
N ASN A 535 6.78 -11.34 8.98
CA ASN A 535 5.51 -10.84 9.54
C ASN A 535 5.63 -10.29 10.98
N ALA A 536 6.81 -9.88 11.44
CA ALA A 536 7.07 -9.49 12.83
C ALA A 536 6.06 -8.46 13.37
N PHE A 537 5.64 -7.49 12.56
CA PHE A 537 4.64 -6.46 12.92
C PHE A 537 3.40 -6.50 12.01
N SER A 538 3.17 -7.60 11.28
CA SER A 538 2.05 -7.61 10.33
C SER A 538 0.70 -7.47 11.06
N GLY A 539 -0.19 -6.61 10.55
CA GLY A 539 -1.50 -6.34 11.11
C GLY A 539 -1.54 -5.31 12.26
N CYS A 540 -0.43 -4.62 12.54
CA CYS A 540 -0.38 -3.47 13.47
C CYS A 540 -1.06 -2.23 12.85
N LYS A 541 -2.37 -2.29 12.62
CA LYS A 541 -3.15 -1.31 11.84
C LYS A 541 -3.11 0.12 12.39
N ASN A 542 -2.95 0.29 13.70
CA ASN A 542 -2.85 1.61 14.34
C ASN A 542 -1.42 2.16 14.39
N MET A 543 -0.42 1.39 13.93
CA MET A 543 0.97 1.81 13.93
C MET A 543 1.22 2.81 12.80
N LYS A 544 1.22 4.11 13.14
CA LYS A 544 1.33 5.21 12.17
C LYS A 544 2.78 5.55 11.81
N SER A 545 3.70 5.27 12.73
CA SER A 545 5.13 5.51 12.55
C SER A 545 5.96 4.39 13.16
N VAL A 546 7.13 4.17 12.56
CA VAL A 546 8.23 3.40 13.13
C VAL A 546 9.44 4.32 13.22
N GLU A 547 10.14 4.28 14.35
CA GLU A 547 11.34 5.08 14.60
C GLU A 547 12.52 4.14 14.73
N PHE A 548 13.49 4.26 13.84
CA PHE A 548 14.79 3.60 13.99
C PHE A 548 15.78 4.59 14.59
N ASP A 549 16.62 4.10 15.51
CA ASP A 549 17.80 4.85 15.95
C ASP A 549 18.64 5.31 14.74
N THR A 550 19.25 6.49 14.82
CA THR A 550 20.04 7.07 13.72
C THR A 550 21.23 6.21 13.32
N ASP A 551 21.73 5.40 14.24
CA ASP A 551 22.86 4.48 14.05
C ASP A 551 22.44 3.01 13.94
N ALA A 552 21.15 2.74 13.66
CA ALA A 552 20.58 1.39 13.60
C ALA A 552 21.42 0.41 12.76
N GLU A 553 21.68 -0.77 13.32
CA GLU A 553 22.51 -1.83 12.74
C GLU A 553 21.77 -2.77 11.77
N ILE A 554 20.48 -2.55 11.56
CA ILE A 554 19.62 -3.42 10.76
C ILE A 554 20.04 -3.48 9.29
N ALA A 555 20.21 -4.70 8.78
CA ALA A 555 20.61 -4.96 7.40
C ALA A 555 19.45 -5.33 6.47
N GLU A 556 18.36 -5.87 7.01
CA GLU A 556 17.21 -6.35 6.23
C GLU A 556 15.88 -6.02 6.90
N ILE A 557 14.93 -5.52 6.11
CA ILE A 557 13.51 -5.52 6.45
C ILE A 557 12.90 -6.82 5.89
N GLY A 558 12.53 -7.73 6.77
CA GLY A 558 12.08 -9.08 6.42
C GLY A 558 10.75 -9.15 5.68
N GLU A 559 10.45 -10.34 5.14
CA GLU A 559 9.23 -10.60 4.37
C GLU A 559 7.98 -10.27 5.21
N GLY A 560 7.07 -9.47 4.65
CA GLY A 560 5.84 -9.06 5.35
C GLY A 560 6.04 -8.31 6.67
N ALA A 561 7.27 -7.87 7.00
CA ALA A 561 7.61 -7.35 8.34
C ALA A 561 6.64 -6.29 8.86
N PHE A 562 6.21 -5.36 8.00
CA PHE A 562 5.25 -4.30 8.29
C PHE A 562 3.98 -4.39 7.44
N ALA A 563 3.62 -5.57 6.94
CA ALA A 563 2.42 -5.74 6.13
C ALA A 563 1.13 -5.39 6.92
N ASP A 564 0.17 -4.73 6.29
CA ASP A 564 -1.11 -4.33 6.87
C ASP A 564 -0.98 -3.35 8.07
N CYS A 565 0.12 -2.59 8.13
CA CYS A 565 0.33 -1.52 9.10
C CYS A 565 -0.28 -0.18 8.66
N GLY A 566 -0.54 0.72 9.62
CA GLY A 566 -1.06 2.07 9.38
C GLY A 566 -0.02 3.12 8.99
N LEU A 567 1.14 2.70 8.46
CA LEU A 567 2.31 3.58 8.25
C LEU A 567 2.03 4.65 7.19
N VAL A 568 2.35 5.90 7.50
CA VAL A 568 2.19 7.04 6.57
C VAL A 568 3.47 7.33 5.78
N SER A 569 4.63 7.18 6.44
CA SER A 569 5.96 7.27 5.85
C SER A 569 6.91 6.35 6.62
N VAL A 570 7.98 5.91 5.96
CA VAL A 570 9.05 5.11 6.57
C VAL A 570 10.38 5.61 6.05
N VAL A 571 11.31 5.92 6.97
CA VAL A 571 12.70 6.21 6.63
C VAL A 571 13.48 4.91 6.74
N ILE A 572 14.02 4.41 5.62
CA ILE A 572 14.84 3.20 5.62
C ILE A 572 16.20 3.51 6.25
N PRO A 573 16.64 2.76 7.30
CA PRO A 573 17.93 2.99 7.92
C PRO A 573 19.10 2.83 6.95
N LYS A 574 20.19 3.57 7.22
CA LYS A 574 21.36 3.68 6.32
C LYS A 574 22.10 2.37 6.04
N LYS A 575 21.92 1.35 6.89
CA LYS A 575 22.58 0.03 6.75
C LYS A 575 21.69 -1.04 6.11
N VAL A 576 20.41 -0.74 5.82
CA VAL A 576 19.50 -1.70 5.19
C VAL A 576 19.92 -1.94 3.75
N THR A 577 20.36 -3.16 3.45
CA THR A 577 20.72 -3.61 2.11
C THR A 577 19.57 -4.27 1.38
N LYS A 578 18.57 -4.79 2.11
CA LYS A 578 17.44 -5.55 1.55
C LYS A 578 16.08 -5.15 2.13
N ILE A 579 15.11 -4.92 1.24
CA ILE A 579 13.68 -4.82 1.51
C ILE A 579 13.01 -6.03 0.86
N ALA A 580 12.59 -7.00 1.67
CA ALA A 580 12.08 -8.26 1.19
C ALA A 580 10.64 -8.15 0.63
N LYS A 581 10.19 -9.26 0.02
CA LYS A 581 8.83 -9.44 -0.50
C LYS A 581 7.79 -8.96 0.52
N GLU A 582 6.84 -8.15 0.06
CA GLU A 582 5.69 -7.69 0.85
C GLU A 582 6.01 -6.95 2.16
N ALA A 583 7.25 -6.49 2.37
CA ALA A 583 7.69 -5.83 3.60
C ALA A 583 6.72 -4.73 4.07
N PHE A 584 6.09 -4.00 3.15
CA PHE A 584 5.12 -2.93 3.41
C PHE A 584 3.77 -3.17 2.73
N ARG A 585 3.42 -4.42 2.41
CA ARG A 585 2.16 -4.77 1.73
C ARG A 585 0.96 -4.13 2.44
N ARG A 586 0.02 -3.52 1.70
CA ARG A 586 -1.22 -2.93 2.24
C ARG A 586 -1.01 -1.86 3.32
N CYS A 587 0.16 -1.21 3.35
CA CYS A 587 0.32 0.06 4.05
C CYS A 587 -0.43 1.16 3.31
N LYS A 588 -1.78 1.14 3.35
CA LYS A 588 -2.65 2.02 2.55
C LYS A 588 -2.49 3.51 2.86
N ALA A 589 -1.94 3.85 4.02
CA ALA A 589 -1.63 5.22 4.39
C ALA A 589 -0.26 5.70 3.87
N LEU A 590 0.58 4.79 3.37
CA LEU A 590 1.94 5.09 2.92
C LEU A 590 1.89 5.90 1.64
N THR A 591 2.43 7.12 1.65
CA THR A 591 2.45 8.01 0.48
C THR A 591 3.83 8.13 -0.16
N GLN A 592 4.90 7.91 0.61
CA GLN A 592 6.27 8.01 0.12
C GLN A 592 7.22 7.09 0.87
N ILE A 593 8.31 6.71 0.21
CA ILE A 593 9.43 6.00 0.83
C ILE A 593 10.77 6.50 0.30
N GLU A 594 11.75 6.58 1.20
CA GLU A 594 13.13 6.96 0.90
C GLU A 594 14.03 5.73 0.94
N ILE A 595 14.61 5.37 -0.20
CA ILE A 595 15.56 4.26 -0.38
C ILE A 595 16.98 4.80 -0.18
N SER A 596 17.70 4.23 0.78
CA SER A 596 19.07 4.67 1.13
C SER A 596 20.11 4.22 0.10
N GLU A 597 21.33 4.76 0.20
CA GLU A 597 22.46 4.38 -0.66
C GLU A 597 22.86 2.90 -0.52
N ALA A 598 22.61 2.28 0.64
CA ALA A 598 22.98 0.90 0.94
C ALA A 598 21.97 -0.13 0.38
N THR A 599 20.73 0.28 0.12
CA THR A 599 19.67 -0.65 -0.30
C THR A 599 19.86 -1.11 -1.73
N THR A 600 20.29 -2.36 -1.91
CA THR A 600 20.64 -2.98 -3.20
C THR A 600 19.79 -4.19 -3.53
N ASN A 601 18.73 -4.45 -2.76
CA ASN A 601 17.78 -5.50 -3.07
C ASN A 601 16.38 -5.09 -2.60
N ILE A 602 15.50 -4.79 -3.54
CA ILE A 602 14.09 -4.50 -3.30
C ILE A 602 13.30 -5.53 -4.10
N ASP A 603 12.49 -6.32 -3.41
CA ASP A 603 11.56 -7.23 -4.07
C ASP A 603 10.44 -6.42 -4.78
N PRO A 604 10.07 -6.73 -6.04
CA PRO A 604 9.02 -5.99 -6.75
C PRO A 604 7.65 -5.99 -6.05
N LEU A 605 7.40 -6.92 -5.12
CA LEU A 605 6.18 -6.98 -4.33
C LEU A 605 6.29 -6.29 -2.97
N ALA A 606 7.40 -5.62 -2.66
CA ALA A 606 7.62 -4.97 -1.35
C ALA A 606 6.51 -3.98 -0.94
N PHE A 607 5.91 -3.27 -1.90
CA PHE A 607 4.88 -2.23 -1.69
C PHE A 607 3.52 -2.57 -2.28
N GLN A 608 3.26 -3.86 -2.46
CA GLN A 608 2.02 -4.33 -3.07
C GLN A 608 0.79 -3.81 -2.30
N TYR A 609 -0.24 -3.35 -3.03
CA TYR A 609 -1.48 -2.75 -2.48
C TYR A 609 -1.28 -1.47 -1.64
N CYS A 610 -0.15 -0.77 -1.78
CA CYS A 610 0.02 0.59 -1.26
C CYS A 610 -0.64 1.59 -2.22
N GLU A 611 -1.97 1.60 -2.28
CA GLU A 611 -2.77 2.37 -3.26
C GLU A 611 -2.51 3.89 -3.27
N ASN A 612 -1.96 4.44 -2.18
CA ASN A 612 -1.64 5.87 -2.04
C ASN A 612 -0.14 6.17 -2.14
N LEU A 613 0.71 5.17 -2.37
CA LEU A 613 2.14 5.37 -2.58
C LEU A 613 2.32 6.17 -3.87
N TYR A 614 2.87 7.38 -3.73
CA TYR A 614 3.03 8.36 -4.80
C TYR A 614 4.50 8.50 -5.23
N ALA A 615 5.45 8.23 -4.34
CA ALA A 615 6.87 8.33 -4.66
C ALA A 615 7.72 7.27 -3.95
N ILE A 616 8.63 6.65 -4.71
CA ILE A 616 9.75 5.85 -4.23
C ILE A 616 11.01 6.62 -4.60
N ASN A 617 11.55 7.37 -3.65
CA ASN A 617 12.74 8.19 -3.85
C ASN A 617 13.97 7.34 -3.56
N VAL A 618 15.05 7.58 -4.29
CA VAL A 618 16.31 6.82 -4.16
C VAL A 618 17.45 7.81 -3.97
N ALA A 619 18.28 7.57 -2.95
CA ALA A 619 19.50 8.33 -2.73
C ALA A 619 20.38 8.31 -3.99
N LYS A 620 20.89 9.48 -4.42
CA LYS A 620 21.65 9.61 -5.68
C LYS A 620 22.90 8.73 -5.74
N GLU A 621 23.50 8.45 -4.57
CA GLU A 621 24.66 7.57 -4.39
C GLU A 621 24.34 6.07 -4.46
N ASN A 622 23.06 5.68 -4.50
CA ASN A 622 22.68 4.27 -4.64
C ASN A 622 23.26 3.69 -5.95
N THR A 623 23.85 2.51 -5.87
CA THR A 623 24.57 1.90 -7.00
C THR A 623 23.71 1.00 -7.88
N LYS A 624 22.50 0.63 -7.45
CA LYS A 624 21.64 -0.33 -8.15
C LYS A 624 20.32 0.26 -8.64
N TYR A 625 19.75 1.19 -7.90
CA TYR A 625 18.48 1.81 -8.21
C TYR A 625 18.64 3.29 -8.50
N SER A 626 17.67 3.83 -9.23
CA SER A 626 17.47 5.27 -9.38
C SER A 626 15.99 5.59 -9.24
N SER A 627 15.68 6.88 -9.06
CA SER A 627 14.30 7.36 -9.06
C SER A 627 14.17 8.62 -9.89
N VAL A 628 13.09 8.65 -10.66
CA VAL A 628 12.71 9.72 -11.57
C VAL A 628 11.18 9.84 -11.52
N ASP A 629 10.64 11.04 -11.32
CA ASP A 629 9.20 11.29 -11.09
C ASP A 629 8.59 10.40 -9.96
N GLY A 630 9.41 9.94 -9.02
CA GLY A 630 9.01 9.03 -7.94
C GLY A 630 8.90 7.55 -8.35
N TYR A 631 9.26 7.18 -9.57
CA TYR A 631 9.28 5.80 -10.05
C TYR A 631 10.56 5.09 -9.61
N LEU A 632 10.47 3.82 -9.22
CA LEU A 632 11.67 3.02 -8.93
C LEU A 632 12.20 2.39 -10.21
N LEU A 633 13.43 2.73 -10.57
CA LEU A 633 14.10 2.29 -11.79
C LEU A 633 15.41 1.56 -11.46
N SER A 634 15.92 0.79 -12.41
CA SER A 634 17.33 0.37 -12.41
C SER A 634 18.26 1.60 -12.41
N LYS A 635 19.53 1.43 -12.01
CA LYS A 635 20.49 2.54 -11.93
C LYS A 635 20.70 3.24 -13.27
N ASP A 636 20.74 2.47 -14.35
CA ASP A 636 20.86 2.95 -15.73
C ASP A 636 19.55 3.51 -16.31
N LYS A 637 18.44 3.44 -15.56
CA LYS A 637 17.10 3.89 -15.95
C LYS A 637 16.54 3.13 -17.18
N GLU A 638 17.03 1.92 -17.45
CA GLU A 638 16.56 1.07 -18.55
C GLU A 638 15.42 0.10 -18.15
N GLU A 639 15.22 -0.16 -16.86
CA GLU A 639 14.13 -1.02 -16.37
C GLU A 639 13.26 -0.26 -15.36
N LEU A 640 11.94 -0.28 -15.58
CA LEU A 640 10.96 0.10 -14.56
C LEU A 640 10.82 -1.05 -13.57
N ILE A 641 11.33 -0.87 -12.35
CA ILE A 641 11.25 -1.87 -11.29
C ILE A 641 9.88 -1.82 -10.60
N LEU A 642 9.41 -0.62 -10.26
CA LEU A 642 8.12 -0.45 -9.59
C LEU A 642 7.48 0.91 -9.89
N PHE A 643 6.19 0.86 -10.25
CA PHE A 643 5.35 2.03 -10.42
C PHE A 643 4.54 2.31 -9.13
N PRO A 644 4.67 3.50 -8.53
CA PRO A 644 3.86 3.89 -7.37
C PRO A 644 2.39 4.10 -7.77
N PRO A 645 1.42 3.30 -7.28
CA PRO A 645 0.02 3.34 -7.76
C PRO A 645 -0.69 4.69 -7.59
N GLY A 646 -0.25 5.52 -6.65
CA GLY A 646 -0.73 6.88 -6.44
C GLY A 646 -0.44 7.84 -7.60
N LYS A 647 0.49 7.50 -8.50
CA LYS A 647 0.83 8.29 -9.70
C LYS A 647 -0.09 8.05 -10.89
N ALA A 648 -0.95 7.03 -10.84
CA ALA A 648 -1.89 6.78 -11.92
C ALA A 648 -2.84 7.98 -12.12
N ASN A 649 -3.01 8.40 -13.37
CA ASN A 649 -3.78 9.59 -13.74
C ASN A 649 -4.84 9.21 -14.79
N ASN A 650 -6.02 9.82 -14.72
CA ASN A 650 -7.16 9.52 -15.58
C ASN A 650 -7.04 10.09 -17.01
N LYS A 651 -6.27 11.16 -17.21
CA LYS A 651 -5.95 11.75 -18.51
C LYS A 651 -4.81 11.01 -19.21
N PHE A 652 -3.68 10.78 -18.52
CA PHE A 652 -2.54 10.04 -19.07
C PHE A 652 -1.57 9.58 -17.97
N THR A 653 -1.07 8.35 -18.07
CA THR A 653 0.03 7.82 -17.23
C THR A 653 1.25 7.62 -18.10
N LEU A 654 2.28 8.46 -17.90
CA LEU A 654 3.49 8.49 -18.70
C LEU A 654 4.66 7.82 -17.97
N LEU A 655 5.43 7.03 -18.70
CA LEU A 655 6.65 6.38 -18.22
C LEU A 655 7.91 7.07 -18.76
N PRO A 656 9.07 6.94 -18.09
CA PRO A 656 10.31 7.56 -18.53
C PRO A 656 10.74 7.04 -19.91
N PRO A 657 11.13 7.91 -20.86
CA PRO A 657 11.45 7.49 -22.23
C PRO A 657 12.75 6.67 -22.35
N SER A 658 13.55 6.58 -21.28
CA SER A 658 14.77 5.79 -21.24
C SER A 658 14.55 4.29 -21.05
N ILE A 659 13.38 3.87 -20.55
CA ILE A 659 13.18 2.46 -20.20
C ILE A 659 13.06 1.58 -21.46
N LYS A 660 13.70 0.42 -21.42
CA LYS A 660 13.62 -0.67 -22.40
C LYS A 660 12.78 -1.85 -21.91
N LYS A 661 12.60 -1.97 -20.59
CA LYS A 661 11.85 -3.07 -19.99
C LYS A 661 10.87 -2.56 -18.93
N ILE A 662 9.65 -3.08 -18.98
CA ILE A 662 8.70 -3.01 -17.88
C ILE A 662 8.92 -4.26 -17.03
N GLY A 663 9.43 -4.06 -15.81
CA GLY A 663 9.85 -5.15 -14.93
C GLY A 663 8.70 -5.98 -14.38
N ASP A 664 9.06 -7.11 -13.77
CA ASP A 664 8.11 -8.03 -13.13
C ASP A 664 7.33 -7.30 -12.02
N TYR A 665 6.02 -7.51 -11.98
CA TYR A 665 5.09 -6.92 -11.00
C TYR A 665 5.06 -5.38 -10.93
N SER A 666 5.67 -4.67 -11.88
CA SER A 666 5.87 -3.21 -11.82
C SER A 666 4.58 -2.40 -11.63
N PHE A 667 3.45 -2.81 -12.20
CA PHE A 667 2.11 -2.22 -11.97
C PHE A 667 1.15 -3.19 -11.26
N TYR A 668 1.64 -4.27 -10.66
CA TYR A 668 0.78 -5.32 -10.12
C TYR A 668 -0.29 -4.76 -9.17
N ASN A 669 -1.55 -5.05 -9.48
CA ASN A 669 -2.74 -4.55 -8.80
C ASN A 669 -2.78 -3.00 -8.67
N CYS A 670 -2.37 -2.28 -9.71
CA CYS A 670 -2.56 -0.84 -9.77
C CYS A 670 -4.01 -0.51 -10.18
N GLU A 671 -4.95 -0.66 -9.24
CA GLU A 671 -6.39 -0.43 -9.50
C GLU A 671 -6.72 1.00 -9.94
N LYS A 672 -5.87 1.99 -9.64
CA LYS A 672 -6.07 3.37 -10.12
C LYS A 672 -5.63 3.57 -11.58
N LEU A 673 -4.93 2.61 -12.18
CA LEU A 673 -4.42 2.72 -13.55
C LEU A 673 -5.57 2.57 -14.55
N ALA A 674 -5.97 3.67 -15.19
CA ALA A 674 -7.00 3.68 -16.23
C ALA A 674 -6.41 3.63 -17.64
N ASN A 675 -5.23 4.20 -17.81
CA ASN A 675 -4.54 4.30 -19.09
C ASN A 675 -3.02 4.24 -18.85
N ILE A 676 -2.26 3.90 -19.89
CA ILE A 676 -0.80 3.97 -19.86
C ILE A 676 -0.19 4.23 -21.24
N ILE A 677 0.86 5.04 -21.27
CA ILE A 677 1.69 5.29 -22.45
C ILE A 677 3.00 4.51 -22.30
N ILE A 678 3.22 3.55 -23.21
CA ILE A 678 4.44 2.75 -23.31
C ILE A 678 5.43 3.50 -24.20
N PRO A 679 6.60 3.95 -23.68
CA PRO A 679 7.49 4.84 -24.40
C PRO A 679 8.29 4.14 -25.52
N ASN A 680 9.00 4.96 -26.28
CA ASN A 680 9.59 4.59 -27.56
C ASN A 680 10.62 3.43 -27.50
N LYS A 681 11.37 3.29 -26.39
CA LYS A 681 12.44 2.30 -26.26
C LYS A 681 12.03 0.95 -25.67
N VAL A 682 10.76 0.75 -25.27
CA VAL A 682 10.34 -0.50 -24.61
C VAL A 682 10.33 -1.68 -25.58
N GLU A 683 10.94 -2.79 -25.16
CA GLU A 683 11.11 -4.02 -25.92
C GLU A 683 10.52 -5.27 -25.22
N SER A 684 10.23 -5.20 -23.91
CA SER A 684 9.71 -6.34 -23.13
C SER A 684 8.82 -5.95 -21.94
N ILE A 685 7.91 -6.84 -21.57
CA ILE A 685 6.97 -6.70 -20.44
C ILE A 685 7.05 -7.96 -19.56
N GLY A 686 7.44 -7.75 -18.31
CA GLY A 686 7.75 -8.81 -17.34
C GLY A 686 6.55 -9.58 -16.80
N LYS A 687 6.86 -10.54 -15.91
CA LYS A 687 5.87 -11.38 -15.22
C LYS A 687 4.89 -10.50 -14.47
N ARG A 688 3.59 -10.73 -14.62
CA ARG A 688 2.57 -10.02 -13.82
C ARG A 688 2.64 -8.49 -13.88
N ALA A 689 3.30 -7.91 -14.88
CA ALA A 689 3.55 -6.47 -14.95
C ALA A 689 2.25 -5.65 -14.81
N PHE A 690 1.17 -6.05 -15.46
CA PHE A 690 -0.16 -5.42 -15.38
C PHE A 690 -1.21 -6.33 -14.72
N GLY A 691 -0.79 -7.42 -14.05
CA GLY A 691 -1.72 -8.33 -13.39
C GLY A 691 -2.61 -7.60 -12.39
N LEU A 692 -3.90 -7.88 -12.42
CA LEU A 692 -4.95 -7.29 -11.57
C LEU A 692 -5.17 -5.78 -11.75
N CYS A 693 -4.67 -5.15 -12.82
CA CYS A 693 -4.99 -3.76 -13.18
C CYS A 693 -6.39 -3.63 -13.80
N ASN A 694 -7.43 -3.97 -13.03
CA ASN A 694 -8.80 -4.17 -13.54
C ASN A 694 -9.46 -2.92 -14.17
N ASN A 695 -8.96 -1.71 -13.89
CA ASN A 695 -9.49 -0.46 -14.45
C ASN A 695 -8.75 0.02 -15.71
N LEU A 696 -7.66 -0.66 -16.09
CA LEU A 696 -6.89 -0.32 -17.29
C LEU A 696 -7.78 -0.56 -18.51
N ASN A 697 -8.02 0.50 -19.28
CA ASN A 697 -8.89 0.48 -20.45
C ASN A 697 -8.22 1.06 -21.71
N THR A 698 -7.06 1.69 -21.59
CA THR A 698 -6.32 2.25 -22.73
C THR A 698 -4.83 1.98 -22.59
N ILE A 699 -4.22 1.38 -23.61
CA ILE A 699 -2.75 1.30 -23.73
C ILE A 699 -2.34 1.97 -25.02
N THR A 700 -1.37 2.88 -24.93
CA THR A 700 -0.80 3.59 -26.08
C THR A 700 0.65 3.20 -26.25
N PHE A 701 1.01 2.60 -27.38
CA PHE A 701 2.38 2.23 -27.70
C PHE A 701 3.01 3.30 -28.60
N LEU A 702 3.95 4.07 -28.02
CA LEU A 702 4.81 5.01 -28.76
C LEU A 702 6.14 4.36 -29.19
N CYS A 703 6.25 3.03 -29.07
CA CYS A 703 7.44 2.23 -29.33
C CYS A 703 8.01 2.44 -30.74
N ASP A 704 9.34 2.56 -30.87
CA ASP A 704 10.11 2.64 -32.13
C ASP A 704 10.15 1.30 -32.88
N LYS A 705 9.68 0.23 -32.24
CA LYS A 705 9.47 -1.10 -32.80
C LYS A 705 8.27 -1.74 -32.11
N MET A 706 7.62 -2.70 -32.77
CA MET A 706 6.62 -3.53 -32.10
C MET A 706 7.26 -4.36 -31.00
N ILE A 707 6.66 -4.42 -29.81
CA ILE A 707 7.06 -5.37 -28.77
C ILE A 707 6.66 -6.79 -29.24
N ASP A 708 7.62 -7.69 -29.36
CA ASP A 708 7.36 -9.08 -29.72
C ASP A 708 6.53 -9.78 -28.63
N PRO A 709 5.40 -10.44 -28.94
CA PRO A 709 4.60 -11.17 -27.95
C PRO A 709 5.35 -12.24 -27.15
N SER A 710 6.47 -12.77 -27.66
CA SER A 710 7.36 -13.69 -26.92
C SER A 710 8.12 -13.00 -25.78
N ASN A 711 8.26 -11.68 -25.84
CA ASN A 711 8.82 -10.84 -24.78
C ASN A 711 7.75 -10.31 -23.79
N ILE A 712 6.54 -10.85 -23.87
CA ILE A 712 5.43 -10.58 -22.94
C ILE A 712 5.09 -11.91 -22.26
N ASN A 713 5.13 -11.96 -20.93
CA ASN A 713 4.87 -13.22 -20.23
C ASN A 713 3.40 -13.66 -20.38
N GLN A 714 3.19 -14.91 -20.78
CA GLN A 714 1.86 -15.52 -20.98
C GLN A 714 1.68 -16.84 -20.19
N ASN A 715 2.65 -17.21 -19.36
CA ASN A 715 2.60 -18.45 -18.57
C ASN A 715 1.52 -18.37 -17.49
N THR A 716 0.85 -19.50 -17.21
CA THR A 716 -0.06 -19.64 -16.07
C THR A 716 0.65 -19.20 -14.77
N ASN A 717 -0.07 -18.50 -13.90
CA ASN A 717 0.40 -17.82 -12.69
C ASN A 717 1.31 -16.60 -12.92
N GLU A 718 1.87 -16.38 -14.11
CA GLU A 718 2.88 -15.35 -14.36
C GLU A 718 2.53 -14.35 -15.48
N MET A 719 1.37 -14.49 -16.12
CA MET A 719 0.99 -13.69 -17.29
C MET A 719 0.96 -12.18 -17.02
N SER A 720 1.47 -11.39 -17.96
CA SER A 720 1.55 -9.93 -17.83
C SER A 720 0.18 -9.26 -17.80
N PHE A 721 -0.80 -9.83 -18.53
CA PHE A 721 -2.20 -9.40 -18.60
C PHE A 721 -3.11 -10.59 -18.31
N ASP A 722 -4.08 -10.42 -17.40
CA ASP A 722 -4.98 -11.50 -17.01
C ASP A 722 -5.99 -11.83 -18.12
N ASP A 723 -6.10 -13.11 -18.47
CA ASP A 723 -7.00 -13.61 -19.52
C ASP A 723 -8.34 -14.16 -19.00
N GLY A 724 -8.60 -14.05 -17.69
CA GLY A 724 -9.82 -14.51 -17.04
C GLY A 724 -9.77 -15.92 -16.44
N HIS A 725 -8.84 -16.79 -16.85
CA HIS A 725 -8.78 -18.17 -16.33
C HIS A 725 -8.44 -18.23 -14.84
N GLN A 726 -7.61 -17.30 -14.37
CA GLN A 726 -7.10 -17.26 -12.99
C GLN A 726 -7.74 -16.17 -12.14
N THR A 727 -8.67 -15.41 -12.72
CA THR A 727 -9.22 -14.18 -12.12
C THR A 727 -10.75 -14.21 -12.10
N ASN A 728 -11.36 -15.40 -12.01
CA ASN A 728 -12.81 -15.62 -11.99
C ASN A 728 -13.54 -14.93 -13.16
N GLY A 729 -13.04 -15.15 -14.38
CA GLY A 729 -13.61 -14.57 -15.59
C GLY A 729 -13.31 -13.09 -15.80
N LYS A 730 -12.53 -12.43 -14.92
CA LYS A 730 -12.06 -11.06 -15.14
C LYS A 730 -10.94 -11.04 -16.17
N ASN A 731 -11.33 -11.08 -17.43
CA ASN A 731 -10.44 -10.96 -18.57
C ASN A 731 -10.13 -9.47 -18.83
N MET A 732 -8.86 -9.09 -18.70
CA MET A 732 -8.42 -7.71 -18.95
C MET A 732 -8.48 -7.35 -20.42
N PHE A 733 -8.28 -8.32 -21.31
CA PHE A 733 -8.25 -8.08 -22.75
C PHE A 733 -9.58 -7.51 -23.26
N ASP A 734 -10.71 -7.88 -22.65
CA ASP A 734 -12.06 -7.42 -23.06
C ASP A 734 -12.28 -5.91 -22.89
N ASN A 735 -11.48 -5.24 -22.05
CA ASN A 735 -11.71 -3.85 -21.64
C ASN A 735 -10.69 -2.85 -22.21
N ILE A 736 -9.55 -3.34 -22.69
CA ILE A 736 -8.41 -2.48 -23.08
C ILE A 736 -8.45 -2.17 -24.58
N SER A 737 -8.58 -0.89 -24.91
CA SER A 737 -8.30 -0.32 -26.23
C SER A 737 -6.80 -0.16 -26.43
N VAL A 738 -6.27 -0.63 -27.56
CA VAL A 738 -4.85 -0.49 -27.91
C VAL A 738 -4.67 0.52 -29.03
N HIS A 739 -3.84 1.54 -28.79
CA HIS A 739 -3.47 2.56 -29.77
C HIS A 739 -1.97 2.46 -30.10
N VAL A 740 -1.63 2.57 -31.38
CA VAL A 740 -0.25 2.53 -31.89
C VAL A 740 -0.02 3.64 -32.90
N ARG A 741 1.23 4.05 -33.10
CA ARG A 741 1.57 4.98 -34.19
C ARG A 741 1.29 4.33 -35.55
N LYS A 742 0.70 5.07 -36.49
CA LYS A 742 0.22 4.53 -37.78
C LYS A 742 1.30 3.83 -38.60
N GLU A 743 2.56 4.24 -38.49
CA GLU A 743 3.70 3.64 -39.20
C GLU A 743 4.08 2.24 -38.67
N TYR A 744 3.66 1.87 -37.45
CA TYR A 744 3.84 0.53 -36.88
C TYR A 744 2.56 -0.29 -36.83
N TYR A 745 1.44 0.27 -37.29
CA TYR A 745 0.12 -0.36 -37.23
C TYR A 745 0.10 -1.78 -37.82
N ASP A 746 0.64 -1.96 -39.02
CA ASP A 746 0.60 -3.26 -39.71
C ASP A 746 1.37 -4.35 -38.94
N GLN A 747 2.45 -3.98 -38.25
CA GLN A 747 3.23 -4.93 -37.44
C GLN A 747 2.42 -5.42 -36.25
N TYR A 748 1.84 -4.50 -35.47
CA TYR A 748 0.99 -4.84 -34.32
C TYR A 748 -0.26 -5.62 -34.74
N ASN A 749 -0.94 -5.17 -35.80
CA ASN A 749 -2.17 -5.79 -36.31
C ASN A 749 -1.93 -7.18 -36.92
N ALA A 750 -0.69 -7.55 -37.25
CA ALA A 750 -0.36 -8.89 -37.72
C ALA A 750 -0.36 -9.94 -36.58
N GLN A 751 -0.12 -9.55 -35.32
CA GLN A 751 0.06 -10.50 -34.21
C GLN A 751 -1.26 -10.87 -33.53
N ASP A 752 -1.48 -12.16 -33.30
CA ASP A 752 -2.69 -12.66 -32.63
C ASP A 752 -2.78 -12.22 -31.16
N PHE A 753 -1.64 -12.01 -30.49
CA PHE A 753 -1.62 -11.48 -29.13
C PHE A 753 -2.33 -10.12 -29.03
N TYR A 754 -2.01 -9.17 -29.91
CA TYR A 754 -2.61 -7.82 -29.86
C TYR A 754 -4.08 -7.83 -30.28
N LYS A 755 -4.52 -8.83 -31.04
CA LYS A 755 -5.94 -9.03 -31.39
C LYS A 755 -6.77 -9.64 -30.25
N LYS A 756 -6.17 -10.05 -29.14
CA LYS A 756 -6.93 -10.47 -27.96
C LYS A 756 -7.65 -9.29 -27.31
N PHE A 757 -7.07 -8.08 -27.41
CA PHE A 757 -7.61 -6.86 -26.81
C PHE A 757 -8.95 -6.42 -27.42
N LYS A 758 -9.62 -5.50 -26.73
CA LYS A 758 -11.03 -5.14 -26.91
C LYS A 758 -11.42 -4.98 -28.39
N GLY A 759 -12.40 -5.78 -28.80
CA GLY A 759 -12.97 -5.76 -30.15
C GLY A 759 -12.09 -6.41 -31.22
N GLY A 760 -10.94 -6.98 -30.87
CA GLY A 760 -9.98 -7.53 -31.81
C GLY A 760 -9.28 -6.49 -32.68
N ILE A 761 -9.30 -5.23 -32.25
CA ILE A 761 -8.90 -4.08 -33.07
C ILE A 761 -7.72 -3.38 -32.40
N VAL A 762 -6.58 -3.37 -33.11
CA VAL A 762 -5.53 -2.37 -32.89
C VAL A 762 -5.97 -1.08 -33.57
N GLN A 763 -5.82 0.06 -32.90
CA GLN A 763 -6.17 1.37 -33.45
C GLN A 763 -4.89 2.15 -33.77
N LYS A 764 -4.87 2.86 -34.89
CA LYS A 764 -3.75 3.72 -35.28
C LYS A 764 -3.98 5.17 -34.86
N SER A 765 -2.90 5.95 -34.75
CA SER A 765 -2.99 7.43 -34.75
C SER A 765 -3.78 7.94 -35.96
N PHE A 766 -4.41 9.10 -35.82
CA PHE A 766 -5.30 9.67 -36.83
C PHE A 766 -4.95 11.13 -37.14
N LEU A 767 -5.40 11.61 -38.29
CA LEU A 767 -5.25 13.00 -38.70
C LEU A 767 -6.53 13.79 -38.39
N GLU A 768 -6.35 15.00 -37.88
CA GLU A 768 -7.37 16.05 -37.82
C GLU A 768 -6.76 17.30 -38.47
N GLY A 769 -7.19 17.63 -39.69
CA GLY A 769 -6.52 18.65 -40.50
C GLY A 769 -5.08 18.25 -40.84
N THR A 770 -4.11 19.07 -40.43
CA THR A 770 -2.67 18.84 -40.66
C THR A 770 -1.96 18.18 -39.47
N GLU A 771 -2.70 17.92 -38.39
CA GLU A 771 -2.17 17.42 -37.12
C GLU A 771 -2.47 15.92 -36.98
N GLU A 772 -1.48 15.17 -36.54
CA GLU A 772 -1.60 13.77 -36.18
C GLU A 772 -1.70 13.62 -34.66
N TYR A 773 -2.79 13.01 -34.22
CA TYR A 773 -3.08 12.75 -32.82
C TYR A 773 -3.14 11.25 -32.54
N ILE A 774 -2.80 10.89 -31.30
CA ILE A 774 -3.04 9.54 -30.76
C ILE A 774 -3.78 9.64 -29.43
N PRO A 775 -4.86 8.86 -29.22
CA PRO A 775 -5.49 8.76 -27.92
C PRO A 775 -4.52 8.21 -26.89
N VAL A 776 -4.41 8.88 -25.74
CA VAL A 776 -3.64 8.40 -24.58
C VAL A 776 -4.55 7.96 -23.43
N SER A 777 -5.83 8.28 -23.52
CA SER A 777 -6.91 7.80 -22.66
C SER A 777 -8.26 7.97 -23.37
N GLU A 778 -9.33 7.66 -22.66
CA GLU A 778 -10.69 7.93 -23.11
C GLU A 778 -11.01 9.43 -23.21
N ILE A 779 -10.18 10.36 -22.71
CA ILE A 779 -10.49 11.79 -22.70
C ILE A 779 -9.39 12.69 -23.25
N ALA A 780 -8.18 12.18 -23.46
CA ALA A 780 -7.03 12.97 -23.88
C ALA A 780 -6.30 12.36 -25.09
N VAL A 781 -5.68 13.25 -25.88
CA VAL A 781 -4.80 12.92 -26.99
C VAL A 781 -3.43 13.57 -26.83
N ASP A 782 -2.44 12.94 -27.46
CA ASP A 782 -1.09 13.47 -27.69
C ASP A 782 -0.94 13.92 -29.14
N LEU A 783 -0.38 15.12 -29.36
CA LEU A 783 0.00 15.63 -30.68
C LEU A 783 1.33 14.99 -31.08
N LEU A 784 1.30 14.01 -31.99
CA LEU A 784 2.49 13.31 -32.45
C LEU A 784 3.26 14.08 -33.52
N LYS A 785 2.54 14.76 -34.41
CA LYS A 785 3.13 15.42 -35.58
C LYS A 785 2.21 16.49 -36.13
N THR A 786 2.77 17.54 -36.72
CA THR A 786 2.02 18.44 -37.62
C THR A 786 2.77 18.63 -38.94
N THR A 787 2.01 18.84 -40.02
CA THR A 787 2.50 19.28 -41.33
C THR A 787 1.93 20.64 -41.73
N THR A 788 1.46 21.42 -40.75
CA THR A 788 0.93 22.77 -41.00
C THR A 788 1.96 23.66 -41.70
N THR A 789 1.45 24.59 -42.50
CA THR A 789 2.23 25.67 -43.11
C THR A 789 1.84 27.04 -42.54
N ASP A 790 1.07 27.07 -41.47
CA ASP A 790 0.60 28.30 -40.85
C ASP A 790 1.76 29.07 -40.23
N HIS A 791 1.86 30.38 -40.51
CA HIS A 791 2.91 31.21 -39.93
C HIS A 791 2.85 31.18 -38.40
N THR A 792 1.66 31.37 -37.84
CA THR A 792 1.37 31.20 -36.41
C THR A 792 0.49 29.98 -36.22
N PHE A 793 1.08 28.85 -35.84
CA PHE A 793 0.33 27.64 -35.51
C PHE A 793 -0.31 27.79 -34.12
N VAL A 794 -1.63 27.62 -34.04
CA VAL A 794 -2.36 27.71 -32.78
C VAL A 794 -2.79 26.32 -32.35
N LEU A 795 -2.19 25.81 -31.27
CA LEU A 795 -2.53 24.49 -30.75
C LEU A 795 -3.99 24.48 -30.23
N PRO A 796 -4.87 23.60 -30.74
CA PRO A 796 -6.22 23.49 -30.20
C PRO A 796 -6.17 22.91 -28.79
N THR A 797 -7.07 23.36 -27.90
CA THR A 797 -7.25 22.79 -26.55
C THR A 797 -8.04 21.48 -26.59
N SER A 798 -8.80 21.24 -27.65
CA SER A 798 -9.56 20.03 -27.89
C SER A 798 -9.76 19.77 -29.37
N ILE A 799 -9.87 18.49 -29.75
CA ILE A 799 -10.22 18.05 -31.10
C ILE A 799 -11.43 17.11 -31.05
N THR A 800 -12.12 16.94 -32.18
CA THR A 800 -13.23 15.97 -32.28
C THR A 800 -12.92 14.99 -33.40
N HIS A 801 -12.80 13.70 -33.05
CA HIS A 801 -12.54 12.63 -33.99
C HIS A 801 -13.46 11.45 -33.72
N GLY A 802 -14.04 10.85 -34.78
CA GLY A 802 -14.94 9.70 -34.62
C GLY A 802 -16.17 9.96 -33.76
N GLY A 803 -16.67 11.21 -33.73
CA GLY A 803 -17.81 11.61 -32.88
C GLY A 803 -17.45 11.81 -31.39
N LYS A 804 -16.17 11.75 -31.04
CA LYS A 804 -15.68 11.91 -29.67
C LYS A 804 -14.76 13.13 -29.57
N THR A 805 -14.96 13.92 -28.53
CA THR A 805 -14.11 15.09 -28.23
C THR A 805 -13.02 14.68 -27.25
N TYR A 806 -11.77 15.03 -27.58
CA TYR A 806 -10.59 14.80 -26.75
C TYR A 806 -9.96 16.12 -26.36
N SER A 807 -9.46 16.21 -25.13
CA SER A 807 -8.55 17.28 -24.71
C SER A 807 -7.16 17.02 -25.29
N VAL A 808 -6.53 18.07 -25.82
CA VAL A 808 -5.13 18.02 -26.23
C VAL A 808 -4.30 18.44 -25.03
N ASN A 809 -3.71 17.48 -24.32
CA ASN A 809 -2.94 17.74 -23.09
C ASN A 809 -1.43 17.50 -23.25
N LEU A 810 -1.02 16.81 -24.32
CA LEU A 810 0.38 16.48 -24.58
C LEU A 810 0.81 16.99 -25.96
N ILE A 811 2.02 17.53 -26.00
CA ILE A 811 2.77 17.78 -27.22
C ILE A 811 3.87 16.73 -27.27
N GLY A 812 3.78 15.78 -28.19
CA GLY A 812 4.64 14.61 -28.23
C GLY A 812 6.09 14.94 -28.57
N ASP A 813 6.95 13.95 -28.36
CA ASP A 813 8.35 14.03 -28.77
C ASP A 813 8.43 14.30 -30.28
N TYR A 814 9.27 15.26 -30.67
CA TYR A 814 9.48 15.63 -32.08
C TYR A 814 8.26 16.14 -32.85
N ALA A 815 7.20 16.62 -32.18
CA ALA A 815 5.94 17.03 -32.81
C ALA A 815 6.08 17.97 -34.04
N PHE A 816 7.07 18.88 -34.02
CA PHE A 816 7.31 19.85 -35.10
C PHE A 816 8.48 19.48 -36.03
N GLN A 817 9.06 18.28 -35.95
CA GLN A 817 10.28 17.93 -36.69
C GLN A 817 10.20 18.00 -38.22
N ASN A 818 8.99 18.04 -38.79
CA ASN A 818 8.78 17.99 -40.24
C ASN A 818 8.02 19.21 -40.78
N VAL A 819 7.85 20.28 -39.99
CA VAL A 819 7.20 21.50 -40.50
C VAL A 819 8.16 22.28 -41.40
N THR A 820 7.61 23.02 -42.35
CA THR A 820 8.40 23.86 -43.26
C THR A 820 8.89 25.13 -42.55
N ASP A 821 9.71 25.92 -43.22
CA ASP A 821 10.11 27.24 -42.74
C ASP A 821 8.96 28.27 -42.74
N ALA A 822 7.77 27.91 -43.22
CA ALA A 822 6.59 28.77 -43.15
C ALA A 822 6.15 29.02 -41.70
N VAL A 823 6.27 28.01 -40.82
CA VAL A 823 5.90 28.10 -39.41
C VAL A 823 6.98 28.87 -38.64
N LYS A 824 6.62 30.05 -38.13
CA LYS A 824 7.53 30.92 -37.35
C LYS A 824 7.09 31.07 -35.90
N GLU A 825 5.81 30.93 -35.62
CA GLU A 825 5.24 31.10 -34.29
C GLU A 825 4.38 29.90 -33.90
N VAL A 826 4.41 29.53 -32.62
CA VAL A 826 3.48 28.54 -32.05
C VAL A 826 2.80 29.12 -30.81
N VAL A 827 1.47 29.05 -30.77
CA VAL A 827 0.68 29.44 -29.61
C VAL A 827 0.15 28.20 -28.91
N VAL A 828 0.70 27.95 -27.74
CA VAL A 828 0.28 26.92 -26.81
C VAL A 828 -0.76 27.54 -25.87
N LYS A 829 -2.00 27.11 -26.02
CA LYS A 829 -3.12 27.54 -25.16
C LYS A 829 -2.97 26.94 -23.74
N LYS A 830 -4.08 26.84 -23.01
CA LYS A 830 -4.14 26.29 -21.65
C LYS A 830 -4.19 24.76 -21.67
N ASP A 831 -4.00 24.16 -20.49
CA ASP A 831 -4.20 22.74 -20.21
C ASP A 831 -3.17 21.77 -20.82
N ILE A 832 -2.03 22.28 -21.33
CA ILE A 832 -0.89 21.41 -21.68
C ILE A 832 -0.17 20.98 -20.41
N GLU A 833 -0.12 19.68 -20.19
CA GLU A 833 0.47 19.06 -19.01
C GLU A 833 1.79 18.34 -19.32
N TYR A 834 2.13 18.18 -20.60
CA TYR A 834 3.39 17.57 -21.05
C TYR A 834 3.85 18.10 -22.41
N ILE A 835 5.15 18.41 -22.51
CA ILE A 835 5.88 18.82 -23.70
C ILE A 835 7.09 17.87 -23.85
N GLY A 836 7.05 17.11 -24.93
CA GLY A 836 7.98 16.06 -25.25
C GLY A 836 9.37 16.54 -25.65
N ALA A 837 10.32 15.61 -25.64
CA ALA A 837 11.70 15.88 -25.95
C ALA A 837 11.83 16.44 -27.37
N LYS A 838 12.55 17.56 -27.50
CA LYS A 838 12.75 18.27 -28.77
C LYS A 838 11.45 18.61 -29.53
N ALA A 839 10.31 18.74 -28.84
CA ALA A 839 9.00 18.97 -29.44
C ALA A 839 8.98 20.09 -30.49
N PHE A 840 9.58 21.25 -30.19
CA PHE A 840 9.55 22.45 -31.05
C PHE A 840 10.79 22.61 -31.95
N LYS A 841 11.58 21.56 -32.14
CA LYS A 841 12.73 21.57 -33.07
C LYS A 841 12.29 21.05 -34.43
N THR A 842 12.49 21.85 -35.48
CA THR A 842 12.16 21.46 -36.87
C THR A 842 13.30 20.72 -37.56
N ASN A 843 14.49 20.67 -36.96
CA ASN A 843 15.56 19.76 -37.35
C ASN A 843 16.18 19.12 -36.11
N ILE A 844 15.79 17.87 -35.85
CA ILE A 844 16.15 17.12 -34.63
C ILE A 844 17.65 16.81 -34.56
N THR A 845 18.27 16.49 -35.70
CA THR A 845 19.69 16.15 -35.80
C THR A 845 20.57 17.38 -35.60
N ALA A 846 20.19 18.52 -36.17
CA ALA A 846 20.93 19.78 -36.01
C ALA A 846 20.61 20.52 -34.69
N ASN A 847 19.59 20.08 -33.94
CA ASN A 847 19.07 20.78 -32.76
C ASN A 847 18.63 22.24 -33.03
N THR A 848 18.16 22.53 -34.25
CA THR A 848 17.72 23.86 -34.68
C THR A 848 16.21 23.89 -34.90
N SER A 849 15.66 25.11 -34.99
CA SER A 849 14.24 25.32 -35.30
C SER A 849 14.05 26.53 -36.20
N THR A 850 13.09 26.40 -37.12
CA THR A 850 12.54 27.53 -37.89
C THR A 850 11.49 28.31 -37.09
N ILE A 851 10.98 27.71 -36.01
CA ILE A 851 10.08 28.35 -35.04
C ILE A 851 10.89 29.34 -34.21
N GLN A 852 10.55 30.61 -34.36
CA GLN A 852 11.19 31.74 -33.71
C GLN A 852 10.56 32.01 -32.35
N ASN A 853 9.23 31.96 -32.25
CA ASN A 853 8.50 32.33 -31.04
C ASN A 853 7.54 31.23 -30.62
N VAL A 854 7.55 30.87 -29.33
CA VAL A 854 6.51 30.02 -28.71
C VAL A 854 5.83 30.81 -27.62
N PHE A 855 4.51 30.97 -27.72
CA PHE A 855 3.69 31.68 -26.74
C PHE A 855 2.94 30.66 -25.89
N ILE A 856 3.14 30.67 -24.57
CA ILE A 856 2.48 29.76 -23.64
C ILE A 856 1.52 30.57 -22.77
N LEU A 857 0.23 30.32 -22.97
CA LEU A 857 -0.84 31.10 -22.35
C LEU A 857 -1.20 30.63 -20.93
N ASP A 858 -0.78 29.43 -20.55
CA ASP A 858 -1.03 28.91 -19.20
C ASP A 858 -0.21 29.69 -18.15
N ALA A 859 -0.85 30.05 -17.04
CA ALA A 859 -0.23 30.80 -15.95
C ALA A 859 0.37 29.89 -14.87
N ASN A 860 0.15 28.57 -14.91
CA ASN A 860 0.49 27.64 -13.84
C ASN A 860 1.49 26.56 -14.29
N PRO A 861 2.78 26.91 -14.45
CA PRO A 861 3.80 25.95 -14.85
C PRO A 861 4.07 24.90 -13.76
N THR A 862 4.42 23.69 -14.18
CA THR A 862 4.95 22.63 -13.30
C THR A 862 6.28 22.09 -13.82
N LYS A 863 7.02 21.37 -12.96
CA LYS A 863 8.26 20.68 -13.38
C LYS A 863 7.93 19.51 -14.32
N GLU A 864 6.74 18.95 -14.19
CA GLU A 864 6.25 17.79 -14.94
C GLU A 864 5.83 18.14 -16.38
N MET A 865 5.66 19.43 -16.69
CA MET A 865 5.32 19.90 -18.04
C MET A 865 6.42 19.66 -19.07
N LEU A 866 7.70 19.66 -18.70
CA LEU A 866 8.78 19.39 -19.66
C LEU A 866 9.31 17.99 -19.47
N SER A 867 9.49 17.25 -20.57
CA SER A 867 10.11 15.92 -20.58
C SER A 867 11.46 15.91 -19.85
N THR A 868 12.27 16.94 -20.06
CA THR A 868 13.63 17.07 -19.54
C THR A 868 13.69 17.30 -18.03
N THR A 869 12.77 18.07 -17.45
CA THR A 869 12.71 18.29 -16.00
C THR A 869 11.89 17.22 -15.28
N ARG A 870 10.89 16.63 -15.94
CA ARG A 870 10.13 15.51 -15.40
C ARG A 870 11.00 14.25 -15.28
N PHE A 871 11.76 13.95 -16.32
CA PHE A 871 12.54 12.71 -16.41
C PHE A 871 14.04 12.85 -16.17
N ASP A 872 14.49 14.02 -15.70
CA ASP A 872 15.91 14.35 -15.46
C ASP A 872 16.80 13.98 -16.68
N LEU A 873 16.34 14.27 -17.90
CA LEU A 873 17.01 13.83 -19.14
C LEU A 873 18.38 14.49 -19.35
N ASP A 874 18.63 15.64 -18.74
CA ASP A 874 19.91 16.35 -18.79
C ASP A 874 21.06 15.51 -18.17
N ASP A 875 20.74 14.56 -17.28
CA ASP A 875 21.70 13.60 -16.72
C ASP A 875 22.37 12.72 -17.80
N THR A 876 21.75 12.59 -18.98
CA THR A 876 22.29 11.79 -20.10
C THR A 876 23.44 12.48 -20.82
N GLY A 877 23.61 13.80 -20.63
CA GLY A 877 24.55 14.61 -21.40
C GLY A 877 24.11 14.92 -22.84
N GLU A 878 23.00 14.34 -23.31
CA GLU A 878 22.42 14.65 -24.62
C GLU A 878 21.43 15.81 -24.52
N ASN A 879 21.39 16.68 -25.53
CA ASN A 879 20.49 17.83 -25.56
C ASN A 879 19.07 17.40 -25.98
N TYR A 880 18.22 17.13 -25.01
CA TYR A 880 16.80 16.82 -25.20
C TYR A 880 15.86 18.04 -25.10
N ASN A 881 16.41 19.27 -25.01
CA ASN A 881 15.59 20.48 -24.87
C ASN A 881 14.47 20.54 -25.88
N GLU A 882 13.29 20.84 -25.37
CA GLU A 882 12.03 21.01 -26.08
C GLU A 882 12.15 22.12 -27.13
N PHE A 883 12.96 23.14 -26.86
CA PHE A 883 13.18 24.33 -27.68
C PHE A 883 14.61 24.40 -28.24
N ALA A 884 14.78 25.01 -29.42
CA ALA A 884 16.09 25.38 -29.94
C ALA A 884 16.60 26.67 -29.29
N THR A 885 17.91 26.90 -29.23
CA THR A 885 18.50 28.11 -28.62
C THR A 885 18.11 29.42 -29.31
N THR A 886 17.62 29.34 -30.55
CA THR A 886 17.11 30.46 -31.34
C THR A 886 15.64 30.78 -31.06
N THR A 887 14.93 29.95 -30.30
CA THR A 887 13.50 30.10 -30.03
C THR A 887 13.30 30.96 -28.79
N LYS A 888 12.48 32.01 -28.89
CA LYS A 888 12.02 32.82 -27.77
C LYS A 888 10.72 32.24 -27.22
N ILE A 889 10.61 32.19 -25.90
CA ILE A 889 9.46 31.60 -25.21
C ILE A 889 8.76 32.71 -24.45
N TYR A 890 7.57 33.07 -24.91
CA TYR A 890 6.77 34.13 -24.33
C TYR A 890 5.72 33.56 -23.38
N VAL A 891 5.73 34.04 -22.14
CA VAL A 891 4.77 33.67 -21.10
C VAL A 891 4.09 34.93 -20.54
N LYS A 892 2.98 34.75 -19.83
CA LYS A 892 2.34 35.84 -19.09
C LYS A 892 3.33 36.50 -18.13
N LYS A 893 3.22 37.81 -17.96
CA LYS A 893 4.09 38.58 -17.06
C LYS A 893 3.95 38.05 -15.63
N SER A 894 2.72 37.76 -15.21
CA SER A 894 2.43 37.20 -13.89
C SER A 894 3.08 35.83 -13.64
N ALA A 895 3.34 35.06 -14.71
CA ALA A 895 3.81 33.68 -14.64
C ALA A 895 5.32 33.52 -14.88
N LEU A 896 6.03 34.54 -15.41
CA LEU A 896 7.44 34.42 -15.80
C LEU A 896 8.33 33.82 -14.70
N ASN A 897 8.25 34.34 -13.47
CA ASN A 897 9.05 33.85 -12.36
C ASN A 897 8.72 32.38 -12.00
N ALA A 898 7.45 31.99 -12.12
CA ALA A 898 7.02 30.62 -11.86
C ALA A 898 7.58 29.66 -12.94
N TYR A 899 7.59 30.07 -14.22
CA TYR A 899 8.21 29.28 -15.28
C TYR A 899 9.71 29.18 -15.09
N GLN A 900 10.38 30.29 -14.76
CA GLN A 900 11.82 30.29 -14.50
C GLN A 900 12.20 29.38 -13.32
N ASP A 901 11.38 29.34 -12.26
CA ASP A 901 11.59 28.42 -11.12
C ASP A 901 11.32 26.96 -11.51
N LYS A 902 10.14 26.65 -12.05
CA LYS A 902 9.69 25.29 -12.29
C LYS A 902 10.41 24.61 -13.45
N TRP A 903 10.87 25.37 -14.44
CA TRP A 903 11.63 24.88 -15.58
C TRP A 903 13.14 25.08 -15.42
N ASN A 904 13.60 25.50 -14.24
CA ASN A 904 15.01 25.56 -13.93
C ASN A 904 15.63 24.15 -13.95
N LYS A 905 16.50 23.90 -14.92
CA LYS A 905 17.20 22.63 -15.09
C LYS A 905 18.47 22.59 -14.27
N GLN A 906 18.59 21.55 -13.46
CA GLN A 906 19.76 21.27 -12.64
C GLN A 906 20.22 19.83 -12.84
N VAL A 907 21.54 19.60 -12.74
CA VAL A 907 22.15 18.27 -12.83
C VAL A 907 22.89 18.00 -11.52
N TYR A 908 22.73 16.80 -10.98
CA TYR A 908 23.43 16.38 -9.76
C TYR A 908 24.88 16.01 -10.07
N ASN A 909 25.82 16.66 -9.39
CA ASN A 909 27.23 16.30 -9.48
C ASN A 909 27.59 15.33 -8.35
N ALA A 910 27.84 14.06 -8.69
CA ALA A 910 28.19 13.03 -7.72
C ALA A 910 29.53 13.29 -6.98
N ALA A 911 30.48 14.00 -7.59
CA ALA A 911 31.77 14.31 -6.97
C ALA A 911 31.64 15.39 -5.88
N THR A 912 30.79 16.40 -6.08
CA THR A 912 30.56 17.48 -5.11
C THR A 912 29.33 17.26 -4.23
N ARG A 913 28.48 16.29 -4.56
CA ARG A 913 27.19 16.00 -3.91
C ARG A 913 26.24 17.20 -3.88
N THR A 914 26.27 18.01 -4.94
CA THR A 914 25.48 19.23 -5.06
C THR A 914 24.80 19.30 -6.43
N TYR A 915 23.66 19.99 -6.48
CA TYR A 915 23.01 20.34 -7.74
C TYR A 915 23.67 21.57 -8.34
N GLY A 916 24.14 21.45 -9.57
CA GLY A 916 24.61 22.55 -10.40
C GLY A 916 23.57 22.92 -11.46
N LEU A 917 23.69 24.12 -12.02
CA LEU A 917 22.89 24.51 -13.19
C LEU A 917 23.23 23.60 -14.38
N SER A 918 22.22 23.11 -15.08
CA SER A 918 22.43 22.35 -16.31
C SER A 918 23.02 23.23 -17.42
N GLN A 919 23.93 22.68 -18.23
CA GLN A 919 24.41 23.33 -19.46
C GLN A 919 23.30 23.53 -20.50
N PHE A 920 22.21 22.77 -20.39
CA PHE A 920 21.04 22.87 -21.27
C PHE A 920 19.92 23.73 -20.67
N ASN A 921 20.16 24.40 -19.55
CA ASN A 921 19.17 25.30 -18.97
C ASN A 921 18.85 26.44 -19.96
N PHE A 922 17.57 26.59 -20.29
CA PHE A 922 17.10 27.56 -21.28
C PHE A 922 16.23 28.67 -20.68
N THR A 923 16.13 28.77 -19.35
CA THR A 923 15.24 29.74 -18.68
C THR A 923 15.53 31.20 -19.02
N ASN A 924 16.71 31.50 -19.60
CA ASN A 924 17.05 32.81 -20.18
C ASN A 924 16.33 33.12 -21.51
N GLN A 925 15.70 32.14 -22.15
CA GLN A 925 14.87 32.30 -23.35
C GLN A 925 13.41 32.67 -22.99
N LEU A 926 13.03 32.57 -21.70
CA LEU A 926 11.71 32.96 -21.20
C LEU A 926 11.63 34.48 -21.04
N GLU A 927 10.63 35.09 -21.68
CA GLU A 927 10.36 36.52 -21.63
C GLU A 927 8.84 36.78 -21.59
N TYR A 928 8.42 37.96 -21.17
CA TYR A 928 7.01 38.39 -21.32
C TYR A 928 6.85 39.59 -22.26
N LYS A 929 7.98 40.20 -22.68
CA LYS A 929 8.02 41.42 -23.49
C LYS A 929 8.08 41.04 -24.96
N ILE A 930 6.94 41.07 -25.62
CA ILE A 930 6.84 40.73 -27.03
C ILE A 930 7.13 41.98 -27.87
N PRO A 931 8.19 41.98 -28.70
CA PRO A 931 8.42 43.05 -29.66
C PRO A 931 7.41 42.93 -30.83
N GLY A 932 7.09 44.04 -31.50
CA GLY A 932 6.37 43.95 -32.80
C GLY A 932 5.16 44.85 -33.00
N VAL A 933 4.99 45.91 -32.21
CA VAL A 933 4.00 46.97 -32.50
C VAL A 933 4.74 48.30 -32.69
N THR A 934 5.15 48.57 -33.92
CA THR A 934 5.79 49.84 -34.28
C THR A 934 4.77 50.78 -34.92
N ILE A 935 4.50 51.89 -34.25
CA ILE A 935 3.63 52.97 -34.73
C ILE A 935 4.50 54.20 -34.99
N ASN A 936 4.65 54.60 -36.25
CA ASN A 936 5.56 55.69 -36.64
C ASN A 936 4.90 57.07 -36.68
N THR A 937 3.56 57.13 -36.73
CA THR A 937 2.80 58.33 -37.14
C THR A 937 1.41 58.33 -36.50
N LYS A 938 1.39 58.32 -35.16
CA LYS A 938 0.25 58.39 -34.22
C LYS A 938 -0.67 57.17 -34.21
N TYR A 939 -0.94 56.57 -35.36
CA TYR A 939 -1.89 55.46 -35.52
C TYR A 939 -1.25 54.21 -36.13
N GLY A 940 -1.68 53.05 -35.65
CA GLY A 940 -1.34 51.73 -36.17
C GLY A 940 -2.54 50.79 -36.15
N THR A 941 -2.35 49.54 -36.54
CA THR A 941 -3.39 48.50 -36.47
C THR A 941 -2.81 47.23 -35.90
N PHE A 942 -3.62 46.45 -35.21
CA PHE A 942 -3.15 45.28 -34.49
C PHE A 942 -4.20 44.18 -34.43
N ALA A 943 -3.73 42.93 -34.39
CA ALA A 943 -4.53 41.75 -34.09
C ALA A 943 -3.61 40.61 -33.63
N ARG A 944 -4.05 39.80 -32.67
CA ARG A 944 -3.39 38.56 -32.26
C ARG A 944 -4.43 37.48 -31.96
N GLU A 945 -4.00 36.24 -32.05
CA GLU A 945 -4.71 34.99 -31.77
C GLU A 945 -4.90 34.71 -30.26
N PHE A 946 -4.25 35.51 -29.42
CA PHE A 946 -4.39 35.54 -27.96
C PHE A 946 -4.63 36.97 -27.48
N ASP A 947 -5.14 37.11 -26.26
CA ASP A 947 -5.34 38.41 -25.63
C ASP A 947 -4.01 39.14 -25.44
N THR A 948 -3.98 40.45 -25.63
CA THR A 948 -2.75 41.24 -25.44
C THR A 948 -2.95 42.46 -24.56
N ASP A 949 -1.95 42.76 -23.74
CA ASP A 949 -1.87 43.98 -22.95
C ASP A 949 -0.79 44.91 -23.53
N LEU A 950 -1.23 46.00 -24.16
CA LEU A 950 -0.34 47.07 -24.65
C LEU A 950 -0.01 48.10 -23.56
N GLY A 951 -0.83 48.18 -22.51
CA GLY A 951 -0.67 49.12 -21.39
C GLY A 951 0.49 48.78 -20.48
N VAL A 952 0.96 47.52 -20.50
CA VAL A 952 2.14 47.06 -19.75
C VAL A 952 3.37 47.94 -19.94
N TYR A 953 3.58 48.47 -21.15
CA TYR A 953 4.72 49.35 -21.45
C TYR A 953 4.63 50.65 -20.65
N LYS A 954 3.46 51.33 -20.69
CA LYS A 954 3.22 52.57 -19.94
C LYS A 954 3.34 52.34 -18.44
N ALA A 955 2.77 51.23 -17.96
CA ALA A 955 2.79 50.87 -16.54
C ALA A 955 4.22 50.67 -16.01
N GLU A 956 5.12 50.06 -16.80
CA GLU A 956 6.49 49.79 -16.36
C GLU A 956 7.49 50.92 -16.64
N LYS A 957 7.37 51.58 -17.79
CA LYS A 957 8.33 52.61 -18.22
C LYS A 957 7.89 54.03 -17.87
N GLY A 958 6.64 54.22 -17.44
CA GLY A 958 6.02 55.54 -17.25
C GLY A 958 5.87 56.33 -18.55
N ASN A 959 6.11 55.69 -19.69
CA ASN A 959 6.36 56.32 -20.98
C ASN A 959 5.42 55.75 -22.05
N THR A 960 4.91 56.58 -22.96
CA THR A 960 4.08 56.21 -24.13
C THR A 960 2.83 55.39 -23.81
N ASP A 961 1.67 56.01 -23.93
CA ASP A 961 0.37 55.39 -23.70
C ASP A 961 -0.32 55.04 -25.02
N VAL A 962 -0.88 53.84 -25.12
CA VAL A 962 -1.48 53.30 -26.35
C VAL A 962 -2.88 52.78 -26.03
N ALA A 963 -3.85 53.19 -26.83
CA ALA A 963 -5.23 52.73 -26.73
C ALA A 963 -5.69 52.04 -28.00
N ALA A 964 -6.54 51.04 -27.84
CA ALA A 964 -7.18 50.25 -28.88
C ALA A 964 -8.61 50.73 -29.10
N PHE A 965 -8.97 50.89 -30.37
CA PHE A 965 -10.25 51.41 -30.80
C PHE A 965 -10.89 50.50 -31.86
N VAL A 966 -12.22 50.46 -31.82
CA VAL A 966 -13.11 49.82 -32.81
C VAL A 966 -14.19 50.82 -33.23
N GLY A 967 -14.99 50.51 -34.26
CA GLY A 967 -16.04 51.41 -34.73
C GLY A 967 -17.15 50.67 -35.46
N LYS A 968 -18.39 51.19 -35.38
CA LYS A 968 -19.57 50.62 -36.06
C LYS A 968 -19.77 51.21 -37.44
N THR A 969 -20.38 50.43 -38.34
CA THR A 969 -20.79 50.90 -39.68
C THR A 969 -21.74 52.10 -39.61
N SER A 970 -22.67 52.13 -38.65
CA SER A 970 -23.59 53.25 -38.43
C SER A 970 -22.95 54.51 -37.85
N ALA A 971 -21.64 54.48 -37.54
CA ALA A 971 -20.88 55.65 -37.13
C ALA A 971 -20.25 56.40 -38.31
N VAL A 972 -20.48 55.92 -39.55
CA VAL A 972 -20.21 56.72 -40.75
C VAL A 972 -21.28 57.79 -40.84
N THR A 973 -20.93 59.06 -40.64
CA THR A 973 -21.88 60.16 -40.82
C THR A 973 -21.35 61.23 -41.79
N PRO A 974 -22.25 61.90 -42.56
CA PRO A 974 -21.87 63.06 -43.36
C PRO A 974 -21.54 64.26 -42.45
N GLY A 975 -20.39 64.89 -42.63
CA GLY A 975 -20.01 66.08 -41.85
C GLY A 975 -18.54 66.46 -41.94
N VAL A 976 -18.22 67.68 -41.52
CA VAL A 976 -16.84 68.20 -41.39
C VAL A 976 -16.11 67.45 -40.28
N GLY A 977 -14.91 66.93 -40.57
CA GLY A 977 -14.07 66.23 -39.57
C GLY A 977 -12.93 67.10 -39.02
N ASP A 978 -12.33 66.66 -37.92
CA ASP A 978 -11.36 67.42 -37.11
C ASP A 978 -10.01 67.74 -37.80
N TYR A 979 -9.64 67.02 -38.88
CA TYR A 979 -8.38 67.24 -39.59
C TYR A 979 -8.47 66.82 -41.07
N GLY A 980 -8.49 67.77 -42.01
CA GLY A 980 -8.55 67.53 -43.47
C GLY A 980 -9.91 67.83 -44.13
N THR A 981 -10.01 67.60 -45.45
CA THR A 981 -11.22 67.86 -46.26
C THR A 981 -11.91 66.55 -46.68
N SER A 982 -12.82 66.05 -45.84
CA SER A 982 -13.67 64.89 -46.14
C SER A 982 -15.13 65.17 -45.76
N ALA A 983 -16.06 64.65 -46.57
CA ALA A 983 -17.50 64.78 -46.33
C ALA A 983 -18.08 63.67 -45.46
N TYR A 984 -17.31 62.60 -45.20
CA TYR A 984 -17.71 61.46 -44.36
C TYR A 984 -16.66 61.21 -43.29
N HIS A 985 -17.10 60.88 -42.09
CA HIS A 985 -16.22 60.48 -40.99
C HIS A 985 -16.75 59.24 -40.25
N VAL A 986 -15.85 58.45 -39.68
CA VAL A 986 -16.14 57.26 -38.87
C VAL A 986 -15.72 57.51 -37.44
N ARG A 987 -16.68 57.46 -36.52
CA ARG A 987 -16.38 57.52 -35.10
C ARG A 987 -15.77 56.21 -34.62
N MET A 988 -14.60 56.31 -34.00
CA MET A 988 -13.93 55.21 -33.31
C MET A 988 -14.13 55.38 -31.80
N THR A 989 -14.49 54.30 -31.14
CA THR A 989 -14.71 54.22 -29.69
C THR A 989 -13.77 53.17 -29.11
N SER A 990 -13.42 53.31 -27.83
CA SER A 990 -12.44 52.39 -27.24
C SER A 990 -13.00 50.95 -27.19
N VAL A 991 -12.10 49.97 -27.25
CA VAL A 991 -12.48 48.55 -27.31
C VAL A 991 -13.20 48.10 -26.03
N ASP A 992 -12.85 48.66 -24.87
CA ASP A 992 -13.50 48.37 -23.58
C ASP A 992 -14.94 48.88 -23.50
N GLU A 993 -15.28 49.96 -24.20
CA GLU A 993 -16.66 50.43 -24.34
C GLU A 993 -17.53 49.57 -25.26
N ASN A 994 -16.91 48.69 -26.05
CA ASN A 994 -17.57 47.87 -27.08
C ASN A 994 -17.53 46.37 -26.79
N GLY A 995 -17.37 45.98 -25.52
CA GLY A 995 -17.38 44.57 -25.10
C GLY A 995 -16.00 43.91 -25.04
N GLY A 996 -14.92 44.69 -25.06
CA GLY A 996 -13.58 44.29 -24.65
C GLY A 996 -13.43 44.20 -23.12
N TYR A 997 -12.21 44.23 -22.61
CA TYR A 997 -11.97 44.14 -21.16
C TYR A 997 -12.34 45.44 -20.45
N ASN A 998 -13.41 45.39 -19.65
CA ASN A 998 -13.91 46.54 -18.90
C ASN A 998 -12.80 47.16 -18.05
N SER A 999 -12.59 48.48 -18.19
CA SER A 999 -11.57 49.26 -17.47
C SER A 999 -10.15 49.20 -18.04
N SER A 1000 -9.93 48.69 -19.26
CA SER A 1000 -8.65 48.88 -19.97
C SER A 1000 -8.84 49.13 -21.47
N TYR A 1001 -8.65 50.39 -21.86
CA TYR A 1001 -8.64 50.80 -23.26
C TYR A 1001 -7.45 50.24 -24.07
N SER A 1002 -6.43 49.69 -23.42
CA SER A 1002 -5.18 49.19 -24.04
C SER A 1002 -5.13 47.66 -24.15
N TYR A 1003 -6.16 46.97 -23.64
CA TYR A 1003 -6.26 45.52 -23.68
C TYR A 1003 -7.03 45.05 -24.93
N VAL A 1004 -6.42 44.20 -25.75
CA VAL A 1004 -7.01 43.71 -27.00
C VAL A 1004 -7.38 42.24 -26.83
N PRO A 1005 -8.67 41.88 -26.87
CA PRO A 1005 -9.11 40.49 -26.86
C PRO A 1005 -8.56 39.68 -28.05
N ALA A 1006 -8.35 38.38 -27.84
CA ALA A 1006 -7.92 37.45 -28.88
C ALA A 1006 -8.81 37.54 -30.14
N ASN A 1007 -8.19 37.38 -31.30
CA ASN A 1007 -8.76 37.43 -32.64
C ASN A 1007 -9.49 38.75 -32.99
N THR A 1008 -9.27 39.82 -32.22
CA THR A 1008 -9.90 41.12 -32.45
C THR A 1008 -8.96 42.03 -33.23
N GLY A 1009 -9.39 42.46 -34.42
CA GLY A 1009 -8.74 43.56 -35.13
C GLY A 1009 -9.04 44.89 -34.45
N VAL A 1010 -8.03 45.72 -34.24
CA VAL A 1010 -8.18 47.06 -33.63
C VAL A 1010 -7.34 48.10 -34.34
N LEU A 1011 -7.78 49.36 -34.23
CA LEU A 1011 -6.97 50.53 -34.52
C LEU A 1011 -6.24 50.93 -33.24
N LEU A 1012 -4.91 51.01 -33.28
CA LEU A 1012 -4.11 51.51 -32.18
C LEU A 1012 -3.84 53.00 -32.34
N LYS A 1013 -3.96 53.76 -31.26
CA LYS A 1013 -3.62 55.19 -31.17
C LYS A 1013 -2.63 55.40 -30.04
N VAL A 1014 -1.51 56.03 -30.35
CA VAL A 1014 -0.57 56.55 -29.35
C VAL A 1014 -1.20 57.82 -28.76
N LEU A 1015 -1.56 57.83 -27.48
CA LEU A 1015 -2.32 58.91 -26.87
C LEU A 1015 -1.45 60.14 -26.60
N ASP A 1016 -0.30 59.94 -25.98
CA ASP A 1016 0.56 61.00 -25.42
C ASP A 1016 1.71 61.44 -26.35
N LYS A 1017 1.95 60.73 -27.47
CA LYS A 1017 3.05 61.01 -28.44
C LYS A 1017 2.67 60.75 -29.89
N ASP A 1018 3.58 61.04 -30.82
CA ASP A 1018 3.41 60.82 -32.26
C ASP A 1018 3.90 59.47 -32.77
N ALA A 1019 4.64 58.71 -31.96
CA ALA A 1019 5.13 57.39 -32.33
C ALA A 1019 5.40 56.55 -31.08
N THR A 1020 5.39 55.22 -31.24
CA THR A 1020 5.94 54.32 -30.23
C THR A 1020 7.47 54.42 -30.24
N PRO A 1021 8.14 54.35 -29.08
CA PRO A 1021 9.59 54.30 -29.01
C PRO A 1021 10.14 53.00 -29.62
N ALA A 1022 11.43 52.99 -29.97
CA ALA A 1022 12.08 51.83 -30.59
C ALA A 1022 12.08 50.57 -29.70
N ASP A 1023 12.01 50.74 -28.37
CA ASP A 1023 11.95 49.67 -27.39
C ASP A 1023 10.52 49.30 -26.96
N PHE A 1024 9.48 49.75 -27.68
CA PHE A 1024 8.09 49.43 -27.35
C PHE A 1024 7.80 47.92 -27.44
N TYR A 1025 7.08 47.41 -26.45
CA TYR A 1025 6.69 46.00 -26.36
C TYR A 1025 5.26 45.90 -25.80
N TYR A 1026 4.65 44.74 -26.00
CA TYR A 1026 3.39 44.34 -25.37
C TYR A 1026 3.56 42.99 -24.66
N ALA A 1027 2.53 42.55 -23.94
CA ALA A 1027 2.54 41.27 -23.26
C ALA A 1027 1.31 40.42 -23.62
N ILE A 1028 1.39 39.12 -23.32
CA ILE A 1028 0.22 38.24 -23.27
C ILE A 1028 -0.72 38.77 -22.18
N GLY A 1029 -1.99 38.93 -22.52
CA GLY A 1029 -3.03 39.42 -21.64
C GLY A 1029 -3.32 38.46 -20.49
N GLU A 1030 -3.56 39.01 -19.31
CA GLU A 1030 -3.77 38.25 -18.07
C GLU A 1030 -5.24 37.80 -17.87
N HIS A 1031 -6.17 38.25 -18.74
CA HIS A 1031 -7.61 38.05 -18.60
C HIS A 1031 -8.23 37.15 -19.69
N ASP A 1032 -7.42 36.28 -20.29
CA ASP A 1032 -7.77 35.30 -21.34
C ASP A 1032 -8.69 34.15 -20.89
N ALA A 1033 -9.17 34.16 -19.64
CA ALA A 1033 -10.26 33.29 -19.18
C ALA A 1033 -11.65 33.91 -19.48
N THR A 1034 -11.68 35.21 -19.79
CA THR A 1034 -12.91 35.94 -20.12
C THR A 1034 -13.23 35.73 -21.59
N THR A 1035 -14.49 35.41 -21.90
CA THR A 1035 -14.95 35.44 -23.29
C THR A 1035 -15.43 36.85 -23.63
N TYR A 1036 -14.83 37.45 -24.65
CA TYR A 1036 -15.19 38.78 -25.12
C TYR A 1036 -16.09 38.70 -26.34
N THR A 1037 -17.07 39.59 -26.41
CA THR A 1037 -17.85 39.82 -27.64
C THR A 1037 -17.70 41.29 -27.99
N VAL A 1038 -16.69 41.60 -28.79
CA VAL A 1038 -16.44 42.97 -29.25
C VAL A 1038 -17.48 43.31 -30.30
N ALA A 1039 -18.55 43.98 -29.87
CA ALA A 1039 -19.62 44.44 -30.73
C ALA A 1039 -19.10 45.56 -31.65
N ASN A 1040 -19.85 45.86 -32.72
CA ASN A 1040 -19.66 47.09 -33.47
C ASN A 1040 -18.21 47.26 -33.98
N ASN A 1041 -17.59 46.20 -34.51
CA ASN A 1041 -16.20 46.23 -34.94
C ASN A 1041 -16.06 46.10 -36.47
N ILE A 1042 -15.81 47.22 -37.13
CA ILE A 1042 -15.45 47.28 -38.56
C ILE A 1042 -14.00 46.83 -38.85
N MET A 1043 -13.18 46.61 -37.82
CA MET A 1043 -11.78 46.22 -37.97
C MET A 1043 -11.65 44.70 -38.04
N HIS A 1044 -11.02 44.22 -39.11
CA HIS A 1044 -10.78 42.81 -39.38
C HIS A 1044 -9.28 42.51 -39.23
N GLY A 1045 -8.93 41.65 -38.27
CA GLY A 1045 -7.56 41.23 -38.01
C GLY A 1045 -7.09 40.08 -38.89
N ILE A 1046 -5.81 40.08 -39.27
CA ILE A 1046 -5.12 38.94 -39.88
C ILE A 1046 -4.15 38.38 -38.84
N VAL A 1047 -4.41 37.17 -38.32
CA VAL A 1047 -3.73 36.65 -37.11
C VAL A 1047 -2.86 35.41 -37.33
N VAL A 1048 -3.20 34.51 -38.27
CA VAL A 1048 -2.51 33.21 -38.45
C VAL A 1048 -1.57 33.18 -39.65
N ASN A 1049 -2.02 33.67 -40.81
CA ASN A 1049 -1.27 33.65 -42.07
C ASN A 1049 -1.39 35.00 -42.79
N PRO A 1050 -0.37 35.42 -43.55
CA PRO A 1050 -0.52 36.53 -44.48
C PRO A 1050 -1.66 36.18 -45.45
N ALA A 1051 -2.63 37.09 -45.59
CA ALA A 1051 -3.86 36.79 -46.31
C ALA A 1051 -4.09 37.78 -47.44
N ASN A 1052 -4.76 37.34 -48.51
CA ASN A 1052 -5.29 38.26 -49.50
C ASN A 1052 -6.44 39.06 -48.87
N VAL A 1053 -6.33 40.39 -48.91
CA VAL A 1053 -7.43 41.29 -48.54
C VAL A 1053 -8.05 41.79 -49.83
N PRO A 1054 -9.23 41.25 -50.24
CA PRO A 1054 -9.89 41.66 -51.47
C PRO A 1054 -10.39 43.09 -51.34
N ALA A 1055 -10.08 43.91 -52.34
CA ALA A 1055 -10.54 45.28 -52.41
C ALA A 1055 -10.77 45.70 -53.87
N SER A 1056 -11.81 46.51 -54.09
CA SER A 1056 -12.17 47.06 -55.40
C SER A 1056 -12.66 48.50 -55.28
N VAL A 1057 -12.95 49.16 -56.41
CA VAL A 1057 -13.59 50.48 -56.41
C VAL A 1057 -15.01 50.42 -55.82
N ALA A 1058 -15.72 49.29 -55.98
CA ALA A 1058 -17.09 49.09 -55.51
C ALA A 1058 -17.17 48.62 -54.04
N ASP A 1059 -16.20 47.81 -53.60
CA ASP A 1059 -16.06 47.31 -52.22
C ASP A 1059 -14.62 47.61 -51.74
N PRO A 1060 -14.33 48.86 -51.35
CA PRO A 1060 -13.00 49.24 -50.89
C PRO A 1060 -12.78 48.81 -49.44
N VAL A 1061 -11.53 48.48 -49.10
CA VAL A 1061 -11.10 48.34 -47.71
C VAL A 1061 -10.29 49.55 -47.30
N TYR A 1062 -10.10 49.74 -46.00
CA TYR A 1062 -9.24 50.79 -45.49
C TYR A 1062 -8.08 50.20 -44.70
N VAL A 1063 -6.88 50.71 -44.97
CA VAL A 1063 -5.63 50.20 -44.41
C VAL A 1063 -4.75 51.35 -43.94
N MET A 1064 -3.90 51.10 -42.96
CA MET A 1064 -2.96 52.10 -42.45
C MET A 1064 -1.85 52.40 -43.47
N GLN A 1065 -1.73 53.65 -43.92
CA GLN A 1065 -0.68 54.11 -44.85
C GLN A 1065 -0.16 55.49 -44.45
N ASN A 1066 1.12 55.57 -44.08
CA ASN A 1066 1.79 56.81 -43.63
C ASN A 1066 1.06 57.52 -42.48
N GLY A 1067 0.56 56.75 -41.50
CA GLY A 1067 -0.08 57.29 -40.29
C GLY A 1067 -1.53 57.69 -40.41
N ILE A 1068 -2.11 57.49 -41.58
CA ILE A 1068 -3.53 57.73 -41.82
C ILE A 1068 -4.15 56.50 -42.45
N PHE A 1069 -5.42 56.25 -42.11
CA PHE A 1069 -6.20 55.20 -42.73
C PHE A 1069 -6.57 55.63 -44.15
N LYS A 1070 -6.09 54.89 -45.16
CA LYS A 1070 -6.36 55.19 -46.56
C LYS A 1070 -7.22 54.10 -47.18
N LYS A 1071 -8.10 54.55 -48.07
CA LYS A 1071 -8.90 53.71 -48.93
C LYS A 1071 -7.98 52.94 -49.89
N ALA A 1072 -8.06 51.61 -49.87
CA ALA A 1072 -7.49 50.74 -50.86
C ALA A 1072 -8.61 50.22 -51.77
N THR A 1073 -8.46 50.44 -53.08
CA THR A 1073 -9.41 50.01 -54.11
C THR A 1073 -8.86 48.87 -54.97
N THR A 1074 -7.70 48.33 -54.59
CA THR A 1074 -7.03 47.19 -55.24
C THR A 1074 -6.68 46.19 -54.15
N SER A 1075 -6.90 44.91 -54.44
CA SER A 1075 -6.64 43.83 -53.50
C SER A 1075 -5.18 43.83 -53.03
N ILE A 1076 -4.95 43.54 -51.75
CA ILE A 1076 -3.63 43.52 -51.15
C ILE A 1076 -3.26 42.06 -50.89
N ASN A 1077 -2.24 41.56 -51.58
CA ASN A 1077 -1.81 40.17 -51.45
C ASN A 1077 -0.28 40.05 -51.42
N PRO A 1078 0.34 39.61 -50.32
CA PRO A 1078 -0.28 39.33 -49.02
C PRO A 1078 -0.42 40.60 -48.18
N PHE A 1079 -1.52 40.72 -47.43
CA PHE A 1079 -1.61 41.63 -46.30
C PHE A 1079 -0.86 41.03 -45.10
N SER A 1080 -0.06 41.85 -44.41
CA SER A 1080 0.79 41.38 -43.32
C SER A 1080 -0.04 40.84 -42.14
N ILE A 1081 0.49 39.80 -41.50
CA ILE A 1081 -0.05 39.27 -40.24
C ILE A 1081 0.11 40.27 -39.08
N HIS A 1082 -0.63 39.99 -38.01
CA HIS A 1082 -0.73 40.77 -36.78
C HIS A 1082 -1.17 42.22 -36.98
N LYS A 1083 -1.82 42.50 -38.11
CA LYS A 1083 -2.40 43.80 -38.48
C LYS A 1083 -3.89 43.65 -38.75
N ALA A 1084 -4.57 44.79 -38.82
CA ALA A 1084 -5.99 44.84 -39.13
C ALA A 1084 -6.26 45.84 -40.26
N TYR A 1085 -7.34 45.60 -41.00
CA TYR A 1085 -7.91 46.54 -41.99
C TYR A 1085 -9.36 46.82 -41.60
N ALA A 1086 -9.94 47.94 -42.04
CA ALA A 1086 -11.36 48.19 -41.83
C ALA A 1086 -12.16 47.84 -43.08
N LYS A 1087 -13.32 47.20 -42.89
CA LYS A 1087 -14.36 47.06 -43.91
C LYS A 1087 -15.58 47.86 -43.47
N ILE A 1088 -16.07 48.72 -44.35
CA ILE A 1088 -17.07 49.73 -43.99
C ILE A 1088 -18.16 49.72 -45.05
N ASP A 1089 -19.31 49.14 -44.70
CA ASP A 1089 -20.45 49.05 -45.60
C ASP A 1089 -21.21 50.39 -45.68
N GLY A 1090 -21.87 50.65 -46.81
CA GLY A 1090 -22.76 51.82 -46.96
C GLY A 1090 -22.08 53.16 -47.28
N VAL A 1091 -20.76 53.16 -47.55
CA VAL A 1091 -20.02 54.36 -47.99
C VAL A 1091 -20.06 54.47 -49.53
N PRO A 1092 -20.49 55.60 -50.13
CA PRO A 1092 -20.50 55.77 -51.58
C PRO A 1092 -19.12 55.58 -52.23
N SER A 1093 -19.09 54.98 -53.43
CA SER A 1093 -17.84 54.81 -54.18
C SER A 1093 -17.15 56.15 -54.41
N GLY A 1094 -15.81 56.18 -54.28
CA GLY A 1094 -15.03 57.42 -54.35
C GLY A 1094 -15.05 58.36 -53.11
N ALA A 1095 -15.89 58.12 -52.10
CA ALA A 1095 -15.92 58.96 -50.90
C ALA A 1095 -14.60 58.90 -50.10
N LYS A 1096 -14.11 60.09 -49.72
CA LYS A 1096 -13.06 60.24 -48.69
C LYS A 1096 -13.69 59.98 -47.32
N LEU A 1097 -12.95 59.38 -46.41
CA LEU A 1097 -13.40 58.99 -45.08
C LEU A 1097 -12.31 59.31 -44.05
N MET A 1098 -12.66 59.93 -42.93
CA MET A 1098 -11.73 60.27 -41.85
C MET A 1098 -12.18 59.65 -40.52
N PHE A 1099 -11.26 59.18 -39.69
CA PHE A 1099 -11.59 58.64 -38.38
C PHE A 1099 -11.61 59.74 -37.31
N VAL A 1100 -12.61 59.74 -36.43
CA VAL A 1100 -12.82 60.74 -35.37
C VAL A 1100 -12.88 60.03 -34.01
N PHE A 1101 -12.31 60.67 -32.97
CA PHE A 1101 -12.08 60.08 -31.65
C PHE A 1101 -12.67 60.90 -30.48
N SER A 1102 -13.36 62.01 -30.74
CA SER A 1102 -13.90 62.93 -29.72
C SER A 1102 -15.43 62.77 -29.54
N ASP A 1103 -15.91 63.17 -28.36
CA ASP A 1103 -17.34 63.39 -28.07
C ASP A 1103 -17.81 64.82 -28.46
N ASP A 1104 -16.89 65.63 -29.01
CA ASP A 1104 -16.93 67.10 -28.95
C ASP A 1104 -17.81 67.79 -30.01
N ASN A 1105 -18.74 67.07 -30.65
CA ASN A 1105 -19.76 67.69 -31.51
C ASN A 1105 -21.17 67.71 -30.91
N ILE A 1106 -21.27 67.64 -29.58
CA ILE A 1106 -22.46 68.08 -28.86
C ILE A 1106 -22.02 69.11 -27.82
N SER A 1107 -22.49 70.35 -27.98
CA SER A 1107 -22.22 71.47 -27.06
C SER A 1107 -22.47 71.08 -25.61
N THR A 1108 -21.45 71.16 -24.76
CA THR A 1108 -21.55 70.86 -23.32
C THR A 1108 -22.08 72.07 -22.55
N GLY A 1109 -23.40 72.12 -22.34
CA GLY A 1109 -23.95 72.76 -21.15
C GLY A 1109 -23.69 71.87 -19.94
N ILE A 1110 -23.19 72.43 -18.83
CA ILE A 1110 -23.01 71.70 -17.56
C ILE A 1110 -24.39 71.25 -17.05
N THR A 1111 -24.61 69.95 -16.90
CA THR A 1111 -25.92 69.40 -16.46
C THR A 1111 -25.91 68.65 -15.11
N ALA A 1112 -24.78 68.36 -14.45
CA ALA A 1112 -24.75 67.89 -13.05
C ALA A 1112 -23.36 67.91 -12.39
N ILE A 1113 -23.33 68.08 -11.06
CA ILE A 1113 -22.17 67.84 -10.16
C ILE A 1113 -22.54 66.68 -9.22
N ASP A 1114 -21.70 65.65 -9.13
CA ASP A 1114 -21.86 64.50 -8.22
C ASP A 1114 -21.45 64.86 -6.78
N THR A 1115 -22.38 64.75 -5.82
CA THR A 1115 -22.20 65.20 -4.42
C THR A 1115 -21.83 64.07 -3.44
N LYS A 1116 -21.25 62.95 -3.89
CA LYS A 1116 -21.06 61.75 -3.05
C LYS A 1116 -19.70 61.56 -2.35
N LYS A 1117 -18.88 62.60 -2.15
CA LYS A 1117 -17.71 62.52 -1.23
C LYS A 1117 -17.73 63.66 -0.21
N ALA A 1118 -17.66 63.30 1.06
CA ALA A 1118 -17.85 64.20 2.20
C ALA A 1118 -16.63 65.12 2.52
N ASP A 1119 -15.54 65.02 1.78
CA ASP A 1119 -14.27 65.68 2.13
C ASP A 1119 -13.92 66.96 1.34
N ASP A 1120 -14.76 67.45 0.43
CA ASP A 1120 -14.40 68.60 -0.40
C ASP A 1120 -15.20 69.88 -0.05
N ASN A 1121 -14.83 70.51 1.08
CA ASN A 1121 -15.18 71.91 1.38
C ASN A 1121 -14.33 72.86 0.51
N VAL A 1122 -14.50 72.80 -0.81
CA VAL A 1122 -13.57 73.39 -1.79
C VAL A 1122 -14.27 74.41 -2.70
N TYR A 1123 -13.54 75.43 -3.15
CA TYR A 1123 -14.03 76.46 -4.06
C TYR A 1123 -13.61 76.17 -5.50
N TYR A 1124 -14.45 76.54 -6.46
CA TYR A 1124 -14.13 76.50 -7.88
C TYR A 1124 -14.24 77.89 -8.48
N ASN A 1125 -13.31 78.29 -9.35
CA ASN A 1125 -13.47 79.51 -10.12
C ASN A 1125 -14.54 79.31 -11.22
N LEU A 1126 -14.93 80.39 -11.91
CA LEU A 1126 -15.98 80.34 -12.93
C LEU A 1126 -15.60 79.56 -14.19
N ASN A 1127 -14.34 79.10 -14.30
CA ASN A 1127 -13.85 78.20 -15.34
C ASN A 1127 -13.81 76.74 -14.87
N GLY A 1128 -14.39 76.42 -13.70
CA GLY A 1128 -14.47 75.07 -13.17
C GLY A 1128 -13.17 74.53 -12.56
N GLN A 1129 -12.17 75.38 -12.33
CA GLN A 1129 -10.89 74.96 -11.74
C GLN A 1129 -10.95 75.02 -10.21
N ARG A 1130 -10.41 73.98 -9.55
CA ARG A 1130 -10.31 73.88 -8.08
C ARG A 1130 -9.40 74.98 -7.52
N VAL A 1131 -9.88 75.69 -6.50
CA VAL A 1131 -9.15 76.76 -5.79
C VAL A 1131 -9.16 76.44 -4.30
N THR A 1132 -7.98 76.21 -3.73
CA THR A 1132 -7.81 75.75 -2.35
C THR A 1132 -7.78 76.87 -1.32
N ASN A 1133 -7.55 78.12 -1.70
CA ASN A 1133 -7.52 79.26 -0.77
C ASN A 1133 -7.98 80.57 -1.44
N PRO A 1134 -9.29 80.74 -1.69
CA PRO A 1134 -9.81 81.91 -2.40
C PRO A 1134 -9.67 83.19 -1.55
N GLN A 1135 -9.04 84.23 -2.10
CA GLN A 1135 -8.72 85.48 -1.38
C GLN A 1135 -9.64 86.66 -1.76
N HIS A 1136 -10.00 86.80 -3.05
CA HIS A 1136 -10.92 87.84 -3.53
C HIS A 1136 -11.53 87.40 -4.88
N GLY A 1137 -12.85 87.48 -5.04
CA GLY A 1137 -13.54 87.16 -6.28
C GLY A 1137 -14.77 86.27 -6.12
N VAL A 1138 -15.32 85.81 -7.26
CA VAL A 1138 -16.56 85.03 -7.31
C VAL A 1138 -16.25 83.57 -7.61
N PHE A 1139 -16.71 82.69 -6.73
CA PHE A 1139 -16.43 81.24 -6.76
C PHE A 1139 -17.72 80.43 -6.64
N ILE A 1140 -17.64 79.15 -6.95
CA ILE A 1140 -18.68 78.14 -6.69
C ILE A 1140 -18.23 77.27 -5.52
N HIS A 1141 -19.05 77.20 -4.48
CA HIS A 1141 -18.78 76.40 -3.28
C HIS A 1141 -20.09 75.77 -2.77
N GLY A 1142 -20.09 74.46 -2.55
CA GLY A 1142 -21.32 73.72 -2.18
C GLY A 1142 -22.48 73.90 -3.18
N GLY A 1143 -22.17 74.12 -4.47
CA GLY A 1143 -23.17 74.36 -5.52
C GLY A 1143 -23.78 75.78 -5.54
N ARG A 1144 -23.27 76.71 -4.72
CA ARG A 1144 -23.73 78.11 -4.70
C ARG A 1144 -22.63 79.07 -5.14
N LYS A 1145 -23.03 80.19 -5.73
CA LYS A 1145 -22.13 81.31 -6.02
C LYS A 1145 -21.79 82.03 -4.72
N VAL A 1146 -20.52 82.04 -4.35
CA VAL A 1146 -20.00 82.70 -3.15
C VAL A 1146 -19.05 83.82 -3.59
N ILE A 1147 -19.23 85.01 -3.04
CA ILE A 1147 -18.34 86.16 -3.28
C ILE A 1147 -17.48 86.32 -2.03
N ILE A 1148 -16.18 86.20 -2.21
CA ILE A 1148 -15.19 86.49 -1.17
C ILE A 1148 -14.68 87.90 -1.45
N LYS A 1149 -14.96 88.80 -0.51
CA LYS A 1149 -14.60 90.22 -0.58
C LYS A 1149 -13.27 90.47 0.11
#